data_AF-A0A7C4JZN5-F1
#
_entry.id   AF-A0A7C4JZN5-F1
#
_cell.length_a   1.000
_cell.length_b   1.000
_cell.length_c   1.000
_cell.angle_alpha   90.00
_cell.angle_beta   90.00
_cell.angle_gamma   90.00
#
_symmetry.space_group_name_H-M   'P 1'
#
loop_
_entity.id
_entity.type
_entity.pdbx_description
1 polymer ?
#
loop_
_entity_poly.entity_id
_entity_poly.type
_entity_poly.pdbx_seq_one_letter_code
_entity_poly.pdbx_strand_id
1 'polypeptide(L)'
;MLSAVFKRIFPIFWLLLSALNGYTQGVPENNPLFDDSEVARIDITINPEYLQAILQAGNEESNTEYPATFSFTSSKFTTVIDNVGFRLRGNTSRYAKKKSFKVSFNTFEPGKKLKGIEKLNLNGEHNDPSIIRSKLVWDLMGGIGLPAPRANHVRLYINNQYHGLYINVEHIDENFVKARFGNNNGNLYKCLYPADLTYRSSDPNAYKFVQNGYRVYDLKTNTEQDNYADIAQLIDVINRSPVSELPAKLEPVFDVNNFLKYLAIETLTGNWDGYSYNKNNFYLYRNTATGRFEFIPYDTDNTFGIDWFGIDWATRNVTSWASSQARPLTKNILAVEVYRKRYYFYLKQLINGAFSANTIQSKSLALRSKIETYATTDPYRPLDYGWSSSDFYSSYFNALGGHVKYGLIPYVTKRIQFANSQFSIDNIPPIVSNVSWLTYGYKVPVTVFADVDDEEKTNLKLYFKADEGNWQSIDMQNTNRNHYMATIGPWDKPVKHISIYLEATDKTGKKTREPLYSEYTVEFNEIAIPLCINEVMTSNQSTFPDEYGNYSDWIELYNYGNNPISLQGMSISDSLGKPGKWVLPSITINPGEFLLLWADGQPERGKNHLPFRLSSQGEEIGLFTSKTDGYKLIDGYQFGKIAKNESFGYYPNAVGLPQALLSPTPGKSNVFTSKRIDMVLPEIIAYPNPFTESVTISLSYPPAYDYTISIVNPQGITVLEHYMKKDDNPKLTWHPQNLSKGIYIIVFKIHGKQQLIQPQKIIFEKNLN
;
A
#
# COMPACT_ATOMS: atom_id res chain seq x y z
N MET A 1 10.27 -35.76 30.05
CA MET A 1 11.25 -35.39 28.99
C MET A 1 10.61 -35.48 27.61
N LEU A 2 9.58 -34.67 27.37
CA LEU A 2 8.89 -34.49 26.09
C LEU A 2 8.34 -33.05 26.11
N SER A 3 9.20 -32.06 25.85
CA SER A 3 8.82 -30.62 25.89
C SER A 3 9.95 -29.73 25.33
N ALA A 4 10.57 -30.07 24.19
CA ALA A 4 11.62 -29.20 23.63
C ALA A 4 11.79 -29.21 22.09
N VAL A 5 10.97 -29.94 21.32
CA VAL A 5 11.18 -30.09 19.86
C VAL A 5 10.13 -29.35 18.99
N PHE A 6 9.06 -28.81 19.55
CA PHE A 6 7.93 -28.26 18.77
C PHE A 6 7.93 -26.73 18.53
N LYS A 7 9.08 -26.05 18.62
CA LYS A 7 9.15 -24.57 18.45
C LYS A 7 10.00 -24.06 17.28
N ARG A 8 10.32 -24.87 16.26
CA ARG A 8 11.17 -24.43 15.14
C ARG A 8 10.72 -24.94 13.77
N ILE A 9 9.52 -24.56 13.30
CA ILE A 9 9.13 -24.62 11.86
C ILE A 9 8.24 -23.41 11.48
N PHE A 10 8.44 -22.23 12.07
CA PHE A 10 7.69 -21.02 11.67
C PHE A 10 8.53 -19.73 11.79
N PRO A 11 9.51 -19.48 10.88
CA PRO A 11 9.99 -18.10 10.72
C PRO A 11 10.08 -17.59 9.28
N ILE A 12 9.66 -18.33 8.25
CA ILE A 12 9.75 -17.85 6.86
C ILE A 12 8.53 -17.00 6.45
N PHE A 13 7.36 -17.26 7.05
CA PHE A 13 6.14 -16.47 6.79
C PHE A 13 6.16 -15.05 7.40
N TRP A 14 7.05 -14.77 8.35
CA TRP A 14 7.11 -13.47 9.06
C TRP A 14 8.16 -12.51 8.50
N LEU A 15 9.14 -13.01 7.74
CA LEU A 15 10.22 -12.18 7.18
C LEU A 15 9.86 -11.52 5.83
N LEU A 16 8.78 -11.98 5.17
CA LEU A 16 8.22 -11.30 3.98
C LEU A 16 7.23 -10.17 4.32
N LEU A 17 6.61 -10.19 5.51
CA LEU A 17 5.70 -9.11 5.95
C LEU A 17 6.42 -7.80 6.28
N SER A 18 7.74 -7.83 6.54
CA SER A 18 8.52 -6.62 6.86
C SER A 18 9.14 -5.95 5.63
N ALA A 19 9.02 -6.54 4.43
CA ALA A 19 9.38 -5.91 3.16
C ALA A 19 8.16 -5.45 2.34
N LEU A 20 6.93 -5.75 2.79
CA LEU A 20 5.66 -5.38 2.15
C LEU A 20 5.09 -4.04 2.65
N ASN A 21 5.93 -3.11 3.08
CA ASN A 21 5.52 -1.69 3.22
C ASN A 21 5.49 -0.96 1.87
N GLY A 22 5.71 -1.67 0.76
CA GLY A 22 5.49 -1.16 -0.59
C GLY A 22 4.03 -1.36 -1.00
N TYR A 23 3.28 -0.25 -1.06
CA TYR A 23 1.99 -0.11 -1.73
C TYR A 23 0.71 -0.55 -1.00
N THR A 24 0.68 -0.56 0.34
CA THR A 24 -0.61 -0.30 1.00
C THR A 24 -0.89 1.19 0.92
N GLN A 25 -1.83 1.61 0.08
CA GLN A 25 -2.39 2.96 0.14
C GLN A 25 -2.96 3.15 1.56
N GLY A 26 -2.39 4.09 2.32
CA GLY A 26 -2.73 4.26 3.72
C GLY A 26 -1.99 5.43 4.36
N VAL A 27 -2.42 5.83 5.56
CA VAL A 27 -1.73 6.88 6.33
C VAL A 27 -0.40 6.30 6.82
N PRO A 28 0.76 6.91 6.48
CA PRO A 28 2.04 6.45 6.98
C PRO A 28 2.05 6.47 8.51
N GLU A 29 2.90 5.65 9.14
CA GLU A 29 3.02 5.66 10.59
C GLU A 29 3.17 7.08 11.15
N ASN A 30 2.52 7.32 12.29
CA ASN A 30 2.63 8.60 12.96
C ASN A 30 4.08 8.83 13.36
N ASN A 31 4.70 9.86 12.77
CA ASN A 31 5.95 10.34 13.30
C ASN A 31 5.68 10.96 14.70
N PRO A 32 6.73 11.19 15.50
CA PRO A 32 6.54 11.69 16.87
C PRO A 32 5.78 13.02 17.00
N LEU A 33 5.66 13.85 15.95
CA LEU A 33 4.86 15.10 16.00
C LEU A 33 3.35 14.83 16.04
N PHE A 34 2.93 13.70 15.46
CA PHE A 34 1.54 13.28 15.38
C PHE A 34 1.25 12.10 16.32
N ASP A 35 2.03 11.96 17.39
CA ASP A 35 1.73 11.00 18.43
C ASP A 35 0.39 11.36 19.08
N ASP A 36 -0.57 10.44 18.95
CA ASP A 36 -1.91 10.58 19.47
C ASP A 36 -2.08 9.87 20.82
N SER A 37 -1.00 9.47 21.49
CA SER A 37 -1.08 8.93 22.86
C SER A 37 -1.09 10.02 23.95
N GLU A 38 -0.73 11.26 23.61
CA GLU A 38 -0.64 12.39 24.54
C GLU A 38 -1.14 13.70 23.91
N VAL A 39 -1.29 14.75 24.72
CA VAL A 39 -1.53 16.13 24.23
C VAL A 39 -0.24 16.94 24.39
N ALA A 40 0.58 16.92 23.34
CA ALA A 40 1.87 17.58 23.32
C ALA A 40 1.74 19.12 23.45
N ARG A 41 2.84 19.79 23.79
CA ARG A 41 2.92 21.25 23.89
C ARG A 41 3.67 21.81 22.68
N ILE A 42 3.09 22.83 22.05
CA ILE A 42 3.73 23.66 21.03
C ILE A 42 3.86 25.07 21.58
N ASP A 43 5.07 25.63 21.55
CA ASP A 43 5.35 27.02 21.86
C ASP A 43 5.78 27.75 20.60
N ILE A 44 5.19 28.91 20.35
CA ILE A 44 5.61 29.88 19.33
C ILE A 44 6.15 31.10 20.06
N THR A 45 7.43 31.39 19.88
CA THR A 45 8.03 32.65 20.33
C THR A 45 8.21 33.56 19.14
N ILE A 46 7.57 34.72 19.14
CA ILE A 46 7.52 35.64 17.99
C ILE A 46 7.62 37.09 18.48
N ASN A 47 8.23 37.96 17.68
CA ASN A 47 8.25 39.39 17.95
C ASN A 47 6.80 39.91 18.16
N PRO A 48 6.51 40.62 19.27
CA PRO A 48 5.18 41.17 19.53
C PRO A 48 4.61 42.03 18.40
N GLU A 49 5.43 42.79 17.68
CA GLU A 49 4.99 43.63 16.55
C GLU A 49 4.52 42.76 15.37
N TYR A 50 5.20 41.63 15.12
CA TYR A 50 4.77 40.68 14.10
C TYR A 50 3.47 39.98 14.49
N LEU A 51 3.33 39.58 15.76
CA LEU A 51 2.09 39.01 16.24
C LEU A 51 0.94 40.01 16.14
N GLN A 52 1.18 41.27 16.48
CA GLN A 52 0.21 42.35 16.31
C GLN A 52 -0.17 42.51 14.83
N ALA A 53 0.78 42.52 13.91
CA ALA A 53 0.52 42.61 12.47
C ALA A 53 -0.30 41.41 11.95
N ILE A 54 0.00 40.19 12.43
CA ILE A 54 -0.76 38.97 12.09
C ILE A 54 -2.22 39.07 12.56
N LEU A 55 -2.46 39.64 13.75
CA LEU A 55 -3.77 39.69 14.39
C LEU A 55 -4.55 40.99 14.12
N GLN A 56 -3.93 41.96 13.44
CA GLN A 56 -4.53 43.25 13.14
C GLN A 56 -5.77 43.08 12.24
N ALA A 57 -6.86 43.74 12.61
CA ALA A 57 -8.06 43.79 11.78
C ALA A 57 -7.75 44.39 10.39
N GLY A 58 -8.22 43.71 9.35
CA GLY A 58 -7.89 43.99 7.94
C GLY A 58 -6.78 43.10 7.38
N ASN A 59 -5.99 42.42 8.23
CA ASN A 59 -4.92 41.51 7.79
C ASN A 59 -5.36 40.03 7.78
N GLU A 60 -6.63 39.73 8.03
CA GLU A 60 -7.13 38.35 8.13
C GLU A 60 -6.76 37.52 6.90
N GLU A 61 -6.83 38.08 5.70
CA GLU A 61 -6.54 37.41 4.42
C GLU A 61 -5.06 37.37 4.05
N SER A 62 -4.19 38.04 4.83
CA SER A 62 -2.75 38.04 4.57
C SER A 62 -2.17 36.62 4.64
N ASN A 63 -1.34 36.30 3.65
CA ASN A 63 -0.52 35.09 3.63
C ASN A 63 0.95 35.38 3.96
N THR A 64 1.26 36.60 4.40
CA THR A 64 2.61 36.98 4.84
C THR A 64 2.99 36.16 6.06
N GLU A 65 4.11 35.46 5.98
CA GLU A 65 4.68 34.70 7.08
C GLU A 65 5.73 35.55 7.80
N TYR A 66 5.71 35.51 9.13
CA TYR A 66 6.67 36.23 9.97
C TYR A 66 7.60 35.24 10.66
N PRO A 67 8.88 35.58 10.88
CA PRO A 67 9.83 34.71 11.55
C PRO A 67 9.46 34.53 13.02
N ALA A 68 9.49 33.28 13.47
CA ALA A 68 9.26 32.87 14.85
C ALA A 68 10.19 31.70 15.22
N THR A 69 10.27 31.41 16.51
CA THR A 69 10.84 30.17 17.04
C THR A 69 9.71 29.21 17.40
N PHE A 70 9.77 28.01 16.86
CA PHE A 70 8.87 26.90 17.16
C PHE A 70 9.54 25.94 18.15
N SER A 71 8.86 25.61 19.23
CA SER A 71 9.27 24.52 20.12
C SER A 71 8.16 23.49 20.23
N PHE A 72 8.54 22.21 20.17
CA PHE A 72 7.63 21.08 20.39
C PHE A 72 8.17 20.23 21.53
N THR A 73 7.31 19.96 22.50
CA THR A 73 7.64 19.19 23.70
C THR A 73 6.61 18.08 23.90
N SER A 74 7.08 16.85 23.92
CA SER A 74 6.29 15.66 24.21
C SER A 74 7.07 14.67 25.07
N SER A 75 6.42 13.61 25.54
CA SER A 75 7.05 12.53 26.28
C SER A 75 8.17 11.81 25.49
N LYS A 76 8.09 11.84 24.16
CA LYS A 76 9.03 11.14 23.26
C LYS A 76 10.24 11.98 22.87
N PHE A 77 10.07 13.29 22.70
CA PHE A 77 11.16 14.18 22.34
C PHE A 77 10.82 15.65 22.59
N THR A 78 11.86 16.48 22.62
CA THR A 78 11.76 17.94 22.61
C THR A 78 12.62 18.49 21.48
N THR A 79 12.16 19.55 20.82
CA THR A 79 12.90 20.22 19.75
C THR A 79 12.58 21.72 19.73
N VAL A 80 13.55 22.52 19.31
CA VAL A 80 13.43 23.95 19.10
C VAL A 80 13.95 24.25 17.70
N ILE A 81 13.20 25.05 16.96
CA ILE A 81 13.49 25.44 15.59
C ILE A 81 13.29 26.94 15.45
N ASP A 82 14.39 27.64 15.20
CA ASP A 82 14.36 29.06 14.87
C ASP A 82 14.01 29.29 13.40
N ASN A 83 13.62 30.53 13.11
CA ASN A 83 13.31 31.05 11.77
C ASN A 83 12.22 30.25 11.03
N VAL A 84 11.16 29.84 11.74
CA VAL A 84 9.96 29.30 11.10
C VAL A 84 9.07 30.43 10.60
N GLY A 85 8.32 30.19 9.52
CA GLY A 85 7.21 31.03 9.09
C GLY A 85 5.97 30.79 9.95
N PHE A 86 5.42 31.86 10.51
CA PHE A 86 4.17 31.84 11.29
C PHE A 86 3.16 32.84 10.76
N ARG A 87 1.90 32.41 10.61
CA ARG A 87 0.78 33.25 10.14
C ARG A 87 -0.59 32.66 10.43
N LEU A 88 -1.65 33.44 10.17
CA LEU A 88 -3.02 32.94 10.09
C LEU A 88 -3.21 31.94 8.93
N ARG A 89 -4.14 30.99 9.14
CA ARG A 89 -4.61 30.05 8.10
C ARG A 89 -6.13 29.99 8.04
N GLY A 90 -6.62 29.41 6.95
CA GLY A 90 -8.04 29.17 6.71
C GLY A 90 -8.63 30.12 5.68
N ASN A 91 -9.96 30.16 5.61
CA ASN A 91 -10.73 31.13 4.87
C ASN A 91 -11.63 31.88 5.85
N THR A 92 -12.77 31.29 6.23
CA THR A 92 -13.68 31.83 7.24
C THR A 92 -13.06 31.85 8.64
N SER A 93 -12.28 30.83 9.01
CA SER A 93 -11.64 30.72 10.33
C SER A 93 -10.57 31.79 10.62
N ARG A 94 -10.14 32.56 9.61
CA ARG A 94 -9.28 33.74 9.82
C ARG A 94 -10.01 34.86 10.54
N TYR A 95 -11.33 34.93 10.41
CA TYR A 95 -12.19 35.92 11.04
C TYR A 95 -12.70 35.48 12.42
N ALA A 96 -12.52 34.21 12.80
CA ALA A 96 -12.84 33.71 14.13
C ALA A 96 -12.04 34.43 15.22
N LYS A 97 -12.58 34.58 16.42
CA LYS A 97 -11.81 35.10 17.56
C LYS A 97 -10.78 34.07 18.01
N LYS A 98 -11.12 32.77 18.01
CA LYS A 98 -10.13 31.70 18.12
C LYS A 98 -9.48 31.43 16.76
N LYS A 99 -8.36 32.13 16.51
CA LYS A 99 -7.61 32.05 15.25
C LYS A 99 -7.04 30.65 15.00
N SER A 100 -6.82 30.31 13.73
CA SER A 100 -6.05 29.13 13.32
C SER A 100 -4.74 29.57 12.68
N PHE A 101 -3.67 28.81 12.87
CA PHE A 101 -2.33 29.19 12.44
C PHE A 101 -1.69 28.14 11.52
N LYS A 102 -0.77 28.60 10.67
CA LYS A 102 0.16 27.73 9.93
C LYS A 102 1.57 27.98 10.44
N VAL A 103 2.33 26.89 10.57
CA VAL A 103 3.78 26.90 10.80
C VAL A 103 4.46 26.30 9.58
N SER A 104 5.42 27.02 9.02
CA SER A 104 6.22 26.60 7.88
C SER A 104 7.70 26.56 8.29
N PHE A 105 8.33 25.39 8.32
CA PHE A 105 9.72 25.24 8.77
C PHE A 105 10.73 25.76 7.74
N ASN A 106 10.33 25.87 6.47
CA ASN A 106 11.22 26.13 5.35
C ASN A 106 11.07 27.52 4.69
N THR A 107 10.25 28.41 5.26
CA THR A 107 9.99 29.73 4.65
C THR A 107 11.22 30.62 4.63
N PHE A 108 11.95 30.69 5.74
CA PHE A 108 13.16 31.51 5.86
C PHE A 108 14.44 30.70 5.71
N GLU A 109 14.34 29.37 5.79
CA GLU A 109 15.46 28.43 5.61
C GLU A 109 15.02 27.32 4.64
N PRO A 110 15.20 27.51 3.31
CA PRO A 110 14.76 26.55 2.31
C PRO A 110 15.31 25.14 2.55
N GLY A 111 14.46 24.12 2.35
CA GLY A 111 14.82 22.71 2.53
C GLY A 111 14.76 22.20 3.98
N LYS A 112 14.54 23.06 4.98
CA LYS A 112 14.40 22.64 6.39
C LYS A 112 13.15 21.79 6.59
N LYS A 113 13.30 20.67 7.29
CA LYS A 113 12.21 19.74 7.63
C LYS A 113 12.27 19.36 9.09
N LEU A 114 11.11 19.15 9.71
CA LEU A 114 11.00 18.54 11.03
C LEU A 114 10.34 17.17 10.91
N LYS A 115 11.08 16.10 11.23
CA LYS A 115 10.58 14.71 11.15
C LYS A 115 9.90 14.37 9.81
N GLY A 116 10.44 14.92 8.72
CA GLY A 116 9.97 14.67 7.35
C GLY A 116 8.85 15.59 6.85
N ILE A 117 8.37 16.55 7.65
CA ILE A 117 7.38 17.54 7.21
C ILE A 117 7.98 18.94 7.10
N GLU A 118 7.48 19.72 6.15
CA GLU A 118 7.87 21.12 5.93
C GLU A 118 6.91 22.11 6.58
N LYS A 119 5.65 21.72 6.74
CA LYS A 119 4.58 22.58 7.22
C LYS A 119 3.62 21.78 8.09
N LEU A 120 3.03 22.45 9.07
CA LEU A 120 1.89 21.93 9.82
C LEU A 120 0.83 23.01 10.00
N ASN A 121 -0.39 22.58 10.28
CA ASN A 121 -1.50 23.48 10.54
C ASN A 121 -1.98 23.30 11.98
N LEU A 122 -2.21 24.40 12.68
CA LEU A 122 -2.81 24.44 14.01
C LEU A 122 -4.23 24.96 13.88
N ASN A 123 -5.21 24.06 13.94
CA ASN A 123 -6.62 24.40 13.82
C ASN A 123 -7.24 24.67 15.18
N GLY A 124 -7.88 25.84 15.30
CA GLY A 124 -8.61 26.22 16.51
C GLY A 124 -9.97 25.52 16.66
N GLU A 125 -10.49 24.95 15.56
CA GLU A 125 -11.81 24.26 15.49
C GLU A 125 -12.94 25.08 16.13
N HIS A 126 -12.95 26.39 15.86
CA HIS A 126 -13.77 27.36 16.59
C HIS A 126 -15.29 27.13 16.46
N ASN A 127 -15.73 26.44 15.40
CA ASN A 127 -17.12 26.08 15.12
C ASN A 127 -17.49 24.67 15.62
N ASP A 128 -16.54 23.89 16.14
CA ASP A 128 -16.77 22.57 16.71
C ASP A 128 -16.69 22.62 18.26
N PRO A 129 -17.83 22.53 18.98
CA PRO A 129 -17.81 22.55 20.43
C PRO A 129 -17.13 21.32 21.06
N SER A 130 -16.98 20.20 20.34
CA SER A 130 -16.30 19.00 20.84
C SER A 130 -14.81 18.96 20.48
N ILE A 131 -14.37 19.75 19.49
CA ILE A 131 -12.97 19.84 19.02
C ILE A 131 -12.46 18.48 18.51
N ILE A 132 -13.34 17.57 18.06
CA ILE A 132 -12.93 16.24 17.58
C ILE A 132 -13.56 15.83 16.25
N ARG A 133 -14.55 16.56 15.72
CA ARG A 133 -15.31 16.13 14.54
C ARG A 133 -14.41 15.90 13.34
N SER A 134 -13.55 16.86 13.01
CA SER A 134 -12.57 16.75 11.92
C SER A 134 -11.60 15.58 12.12
N LYS A 135 -11.03 15.44 13.33
CA LYS A 135 -10.14 14.31 13.69
C LYS A 135 -10.82 12.95 13.55
N LEU A 136 -12.07 12.79 14.00
CA LEU A 136 -12.79 11.53 13.84
C LEU A 136 -12.94 11.13 12.37
N VAL A 137 -13.16 12.10 11.47
CA VAL A 137 -13.23 11.81 10.04
C VAL A 137 -11.87 11.41 9.48
N TRP A 138 -10.78 12.09 9.85
CA TRP A 138 -9.43 11.69 9.41
C TRP A 138 -9.03 10.31 9.95
N ASP A 139 -9.31 10.01 11.22
CA ASP A 139 -9.06 8.69 11.82
C ASP A 139 -9.92 7.59 11.17
N LEU A 140 -11.16 7.92 10.76
CA LEU A 140 -12.04 7.01 10.02
C LEU A 140 -11.47 6.70 8.63
N MET A 141 -11.08 7.73 7.88
CA MET A 141 -10.50 7.58 6.54
C MET A 141 -9.20 6.78 6.59
N GLY A 142 -8.26 7.15 7.47
CA GLY A 142 -7.01 6.42 7.62
C GLY A 142 -7.21 4.97 8.06
N GLY A 143 -8.17 4.72 8.95
CA GLY A 143 -8.50 3.37 9.42
C GLY A 143 -9.07 2.41 8.37
N ILE A 144 -9.50 2.92 7.21
CA ILE A 144 -9.99 2.12 6.08
C ILE A 144 -9.10 2.22 4.82
N GLY A 145 -7.88 2.75 4.96
CA GLY A 145 -6.91 2.85 3.87
C GLY A 145 -7.08 4.04 2.93
N LEU A 146 -7.90 5.04 3.29
CA LEU A 146 -7.98 6.27 2.49
C LEU A 146 -6.86 7.24 2.83
N PRO A 147 -6.37 8.04 1.86
CA PRO A 147 -5.39 9.07 2.13
C PRO A 147 -6.00 10.17 3.01
N ALA A 148 -5.48 10.30 4.22
CA ALA A 148 -5.87 11.33 5.19
C ALA A 148 -4.64 11.97 5.85
N PRO A 149 -4.68 13.24 6.27
CA PRO A 149 -3.63 13.85 7.08
C PRO A 149 -3.52 13.18 8.45
N ARG A 150 -2.28 13.03 8.93
CA ARG A 150 -2.05 12.71 10.33
C ARG A 150 -2.51 13.90 11.19
N ALA A 151 -3.17 13.61 12.30
CA ALA A 151 -3.69 14.64 13.19
C ALA A 151 -3.72 14.20 14.66
N ASN A 152 -3.30 15.11 15.55
CA ASN A 152 -3.38 14.94 17.01
C ASN A 152 -3.74 16.27 17.69
N HIS A 153 -4.14 16.19 18.96
CA HIS A 153 -4.41 17.37 19.78
C HIS A 153 -3.14 17.91 20.42
N VAL A 154 -3.00 19.23 20.46
CA VAL A 154 -1.87 19.93 21.07
C VAL A 154 -2.33 21.12 21.90
N ARG A 155 -1.51 21.49 22.89
CA ARG A 155 -1.62 22.75 23.62
C ARG A 155 -0.76 23.80 22.93
N LEU A 156 -1.36 24.89 22.50
CA LEU A 156 -0.63 25.99 21.88
C LEU A 156 -0.31 27.07 22.91
N TYR A 157 0.94 27.51 22.92
CA TYR A 157 1.39 28.71 23.61
C TYR A 157 2.00 29.67 22.58
N ILE A 158 1.69 30.96 22.67
CA ILE A 158 2.35 32.01 21.90
C ILE A 158 2.89 33.04 22.88
N ASN A 159 4.19 33.34 22.81
CA ASN A 159 4.89 34.22 23.75
C ASN A 159 4.61 33.84 25.22
N ASN A 160 4.75 32.54 25.51
CA ASN A 160 4.52 31.91 26.81
C ASN A 160 3.09 32.06 27.37
N GLN A 161 2.12 32.52 26.57
CA GLN A 161 0.71 32.59 26.94
C GLN A 161 -0.07 31.42 26.35
N TYR A 162 -0.88 30.76 27.17
CA TYR A 162 -1.72 29.66 26.71
C TYR A 162 -2.80 30.15 25.76
N HIS A 163 -2.77 29.66 24.52
CA HIS A 163 -3.71 30.01 23.45
C HIS A 163 -4.84 29.01 23.27
N GLY A 164 -4.82 27.91 24.04
CA GLY A 164 -5.88 26.91 24.03
C GLY A 164 -5.48 25.56 23.44
N LEU A 165 -6.49 24.72 23.26
CA LEU A 165 -6.38 23.40 22.64
C LEU A 165 -6.58 23.52 21.12
N TYR A 166 -5.70 22.92 20.35
CA TYR A 166 -5.72 22.92 18.88
C TYR A 166 -5.60 21.49 18.35
N ILE A 167 -6.05 21.28 17.11
CA ILE A 167 -5.65 20.11 16.33
C ILE A 167 -4.43 20.47 15.49
N ASN A 168 -3.34 19.75 15.69
CA ASN A 168 -2.17 19.77 14.82
C ASN A 168 -2.42 18.81 13.65
N VAL A 169 -2.45 19.35 12.43
CA VAL A 169 -2.80 18.62 11.21
C VAL A 169 -1.64 18.69 10.22
N GLU A 170 -1.24 17.53 9.72
CA GLU A 170 -0.25 17.39 8.65
C GLU A 170 -0.66 18.21 7.42
N HIS A 171 0.30 18.96 6.86
CA HIS A 171 0.06 19.69 5.63
C HIS A 171 0.02 18.76 4.42
N ILE A 172 -0.92 18.99 3.49
CA ILE A 172 -1.01 18.23 2.24
C ILE A 172 -0.14 18.95 1.20
N ASP A 173 1.00 18.33 0.88
CA ASP A 173 2.01 18.82 -0.06
C ASP A 173 2.71 17.65 -0.79
N GLU A 174 3.83 17.91 -1.46
CA GLU A 174 4.62 16.90 -2.16
C GLU A 174 5.20 15.83 -1.22
N ASN A 175 5.44 16.13 0.06
CA ASN A 175 5.90 15.15 1.04
C ASN A 175 4.74 14.25 1.48
N PHE A 176 3.54 14.82 1.64
CA PHE A 176 2.32 14.07 1.95
C PHE A 176 2.04 12.99 0.91
N VAL A 177 2.08 13.35 -0.39
CA VAL A 177 1.78 12.41 -1.48
C VAL A 177 2.90 11.39 -1.64
N LYS A 178 4.17 11.80 -1.48
CA LYS A 178 5.31 10.86 -1.49
C LYS A 178 5.15 9.76 -0.45
N ALA A 179 4.76 10.14 0.78
CA ALA A 179 4.64 9.21 1.89
C ALA A 179 3.47 8.21 1.74
N ARG A 180 2.47 8.50 0.90
CA ARG A 180 1.26 7.68 0.72
C ARG A 180 1.23 6.91 -0.60
N PHE A 181 1.86 7.47 -1.63
CA PHE A 181 1.81 6.94 -3.01
C PHE A 181 3.19 6.54 -3.54
N GLY A 182 4.26 6.74 -2.77
CA GLY A 182 5.64 6.41 -3.13
C GLY A 182 6.29 7.38 -4.12
N ASN A 183 5.54 8.36 -4.64
CA ASN A 183 6.01 9.35 -5.61
C ASN A 183 5.35 10.72 -5.39
N ASN A 184 5.97 11.77 -5.90
CA ASN A 184 5.53 13.17 -5.79
C ASN A 184 5.84 14.05 -7.00
N ASN A 185 6.18 13.42 -8.12
CA ASN A 185 6.46 14.05 -9.42
C ASN A 185 5.19 14.37 -10.21
N GLY A 186 4.03 13.90 -9.76
CA GLY A 186 2.73 14.22 -10.36
C GLY A 186 2.19 15.60 -9.97
N ASN A 187 1.22 16.09 -10.73
CA ASN A 187 0.48 17.30 -10.40
C ASN A 187 -0.42 17.08 -9.17
N LEU A 188 -0.33 17.98 -8.19
CA LEU A 188 -1.20 18.05 -7.03
C LEU A 188 -2.03 19.32 -7.13
N TYR A 189 -3.35 19.18 -7.28
CA TYR A 189 -4.29 20.29 -7.35
C TYR A 189 -5.01 20.44 -6.02
N LYS A 190 -4.94 21.61 -5.40
CA LYS A 190 -5.88 22.00 -4.35
C LYS A 190 -7.18 22.49 -5.02
N CYS A 191 -8.27 21.77 -4.79
CA CYS A 191 -9.56 22.08 -5.40
C CYS A 191 -10.38 22.95 -4.44
N LEU A 192 -10.47 24.24 -4.76
CA LEU A 192 -11.10 25.28 -3.96
C LEU A 192 -12.51 25.56 -4.48
N TYR A 193 -13.41 26.04 -3.62
CA TYR A 193 -14.75 26.42 -4.06
C TYR A 193 -14.71 27.43 -5.23
N PRO A 194 -15.44 27.21 -6.35
CA PRO A 194 -16.37 26.12 -6.63
C PRO A 194 -15.80 25.05 -7.58
N ALA A 195 -14.94 24.15 -7.10
CA ALA A 195 -14.37 23.04 -7.88
C ALA A 195 -15.38 21.92 -8.15
N ASP A 196 -16.24 22.13 -9.14
CA ASP A 196 -17.36 21.23 -9.48
C ASP A 196 -17.00 20.10 -10.46
N LEU A 197 -15.82 20.13 -11.09
CA LEU A 197 -15.37 19.17 -12.11
C LEU A 197 -16.26 19.14 -13.37
N THR A 198 -16.92 20.24 -13.69
CA THR A 198 -17.71 20.39 -14.91
C THR A 198 -16.81 20.63 -16.12
N TYR A 199 -17.16 19.99 -17.23
CA TYR A 199 -16.49 20.23 -18.51
C TYR A 199 -16.59 21.71 -18.92
N ARG A 200 -15.45 22.31 -19.27
CA ARG A 200 -15.37 23.70 -19.73
C ARG A 200 -14.92 23.81 -21.18
N SER A 201 -13.86 23.07 -21.53
CA SER A 201 -13.24 23.11 -22.84
C SER A 201 -12.34 21.87 -23.02
N SER A 202 -12.00 21.57 -24.27
CA SER A 202 -10.89 20.68 -24.60
C SER A 202 -9.52 21.34 -24.43
N ASP A 203 -9.45 22.68 -24.36
CA ASP A 203 -8.23 23.42 -24.03
C ASP A 203 -7.93 23.31 -22.52
N PRO A 204 -6.79 22.71 -22.11
CA PRO A 204 -6.41 22.62 -20.71
C PRO A 204 -6.33 23.96 -19.97
N ASN A 205 -6.05 25.06 -20.67
CA ASN A 205 -5.96 26.38 -20.03
C ASN A 205 -7.30 26.89 -19.49
N ALA A 206 -8.43 26.38 -20.00
CA ALA A 206 -9.74 26.72 -19.47
C ALA A 206 -9.93 26.32 -17.99
N TYR A 207 -9.12 25.36 -17.50
CA TYR A 207 -9.16 24.90 -16.11
C TYR A 207 -8.24 25.70 -15.17
N LYS A 208 -7.51 26.71 -15.68
CA LYS A 208 -6.74 27.68 -14.88
C LYS A 208 -7.57 28.87 -14.40
N PHE A 209 -8.89 28.82 -14.58
CA PHE A 209 -9.79 29.93 -14.27
C PHE A 209 -9.75 30.31 -12.79
N VAL A 210 -9.94 31.60 -12.54
CA VAL A 210 -9.90 32.21 -11.22
C VAL A 210 -11.32 32.54 -10.78
N GLN A 211 -11.64 32.21 -9.54
CA GLN A 211 -12.87 32.61 -8.86
C GLN A 211 -12.54 32.98 -7.42
N ASN A 212 -13.18 34.02 -6.89
CA ASN A 212 -12.91 34.54 -5.55
C ASN A 212 -11.41 34.89 -5.30
N GLY A 213 -10.70 35.33 -6.35
CA GLY A 213 -9.30 35.78 -6.25
C GLY A 213 -8.25 34.66 -6.28
N TYR A 214 -8.64 33.39 -6.45
CA TYR A 214 -7.71 32.25 -6.57
C TYR A 214 -8.10 31.33 -7.73
N ARG A 215 -7.14 30.53 -8.21
CA ARG A 215 -7.43 29.45 -9.17
C ARG A 215 -8.30 28.40 -8.49
N VAL A 216 -9.38 27.99 -9.14
CA VAL A 216 -10.29 26.96 -8.58
C VAL A 216 -9.59 25.61 -8.45
N TYR A 217 -8.80 25.25 -9.47
CA TYR A 217 -7.86 24.13 -9.42
C TYR A 217 -6.46 24.72 -9.23
N ASP A 218 -6.07 24.90 -7.97
CA ASP A 218 -4.83 25.57 -7.57
C ASP A 218 -3.67 24.56 -7.53
N LEU A 219 -2.83 24.58 -8.57
CA LEU A 219 -1.71 23.66 -8.74
C LEU A 219 -0.61 23.92 -7.68
N LYS A 220 -0.22 22.86 -6.97
CA LYS A 220 0.71 22.88 -5.82
C LYS A 220 2.08 22.29 -6.09
N THR A 221 2.18 21.39 -7.07
CA THR A 221 3.43 20.81 -7.57
C THR A 221 3.56 21.09 -9.05
N ASN A 222 4.78 21.04 -9.61
CA ASN A 222 5.01 21.31 -11.03
C ASN A 222 4.48 22.69 -11.49
N THR A 223 4.57 23.69 -10.61
CA THR A 223 4.00 25.03 -10.82
C THR A 223 4.70 25.82 -11.92
N GLU A 224 5.95 25.50 -12.23
CA GLU A 224 6.69 26.09 -13.35
C GLU A 224 6.19 25.57 -14.70
N GLN A 225 5.90 24.25 -14.78
CA GLN A 225 5.33 23.64 -15.98
C GLN A 225 3.89 24.12 -16.22
N ASP A 226 3.15 24.38 -15.14
CA ASP A 226 1.78 24.90 -15.15
C ASP A 226 0.85 24.14 -16.14
N ASN A 227 1.02 22.81 -16.23
CA ASN A 227 0.35 21.98 -17.22
C ASN A 227 -0.91 21.32 -16.65
N TYR A 228 -2.08 21.66 -17.20
CA TYR A 228 -3.40 21.20 -16.75
C TYR A 228 -4.00 20.11 -17.66
N ALA A 229 -3.22 19.52 -18.57
CA ALA A 229 -3.72 18.55 -19.53
C ALA A 229 -4.32 17.29 -18.87
N ASP A 230 -3.74 16.88 -17.74
CA ASP A 230 -4.20 15.72 -16.97
C ASP A 230 -5.58 15.95 -16.33
N ILE A 231 -5.79 17.07 -15.64
CA ILE A 231 -7.10 17.37 -15.02
C ILE A 231 -8.16 17.66 -16.08
N ALA A 232 -7.77 18.28 -17.21
CA ALA A 232 -8.64 18.44 -18.37
C ALA A 232 -9.09 17.08 -18.91
N GLN A 233 -8.18 16.12 -19.07
CA GLN A 233 -8.50 14.74 -19.48
C GLN A 233 -9.43 14.05 -18.48
N LEU A 234 -9.19 14.16 -17.18
CA LEU A 234 -10.07 13.56 -16.17
C LEU A 234 -11.49 14.14 -16.27
N ILE A 235 -11.62 15.47 -16.30
CA ILE A 235 -12.91 16.16 -16.41
C ILE A 235 -13.61 15.77 -17.72
N ASP A 236 -12.87 15.66 -18.81
CA ASP A 236 -13.37 15.20 -20.10
C ASP A 236 -14.01 13.81 -20.02
N VAL A 237 -13.28 12.84 -19.47
CA VAL A 237 -13.73 11.46 -19.30
C VAL A 237 -14.99 11.42 -18.44
N ILE A 238 -15.00 12.12 -17.30
CA ILE A 238 -16.14 12.14 -16.38
C ILE A 238 -17.40 12.68 -17.07
N ASN A 239 -17.28 13.75 -17.85
CA ASN A 239 -18.45 14.49 -18.34
C ASN A 239 -18.94 14.02 -19.71
N ARG A 240 -18.04 13.54 -20.58
CA ARG A 240 -18.35 13.24 -21.99
C ARG A 240 -18.36 11.76 -22.33
N SER A 241 -17.96 10.87 -21.41
CA SER A 241 -18.11 9.43 -21.64
C SER A 241 -19.56 8.99 -21.38
N PRO A 242 -20.18 8.23 -22.30
CA PRO A 242 -21.44 7.55 -22.02
C PRO A 242 -21.33 6.67 -20.77
N VAL A 243 -22.40 6.55 -19.99
CA VAL A 243 -22.40 5.75 -18.73
C VAL A 243 -21.93 4.30 -18.95
N SER A 244 -22.26 3.71 -20.10
CA SER A 244 -21.84 2.35 -20.47
C SER A 244 -20.34 2.22 -20.75
N GLU A 245 -19.67 3.29 -21.16
CA GLU A 245 -18.23 3.32 -21.47
C GLU A 245 -17.40 3.95 -20.35
N LEU A 246 -18.06 4.66 -19.42
CA LEU A 246 -17.40 5.42 -18.37
C LEU A 246 -16.43 4.56 -17.55
N PRO A 247 -16.76 3.33 -17.11
CA PRO A 247 -15.80 2.49 -16.38
C PRO A 247 -14.49 2.26 -17.14
N ALA A 248 -14.58 1.89 -18.41
CA ALA A 248 -13.42 1.58 -19.26
C ALA A 248 -12.51 2.81 -19.47
N LYS A 249 -13.10 4.00 -19.50
CA LYS A 249 -12.37 5.26 -19.71
C LYS A 249 -11.88 5.89 -18.40
N LEU A 250 -12.60 5.69 -17.30
CA LEU A 250 -12.35 6.35 -16.01
C LEU A 250 -11.34 5.60 -15.14
N GLU A 251 -11.44 4.27 -15.02
CA GLU A 251 -10.54 3.48 -14.16
C GLU A 251 -9.04 3.65 -14.48
N PRO A 252 -8.62 3.80 -15.75
CA PRO A 252 -7.22 4.07 -16.08
C PRO A 252 -6.72 5.44 -15.60
N VAL A 253 -7.60 6.41 -15.34
CA VAL A 253 -7.22 7.80 -15.03
C VAL A 253 -7.69 8.26 -13.64
N PHE A 254 -8.47 7.47 -12.91
CA PHE A 254 -9.03 7.85 -11.60
C PHE A 254 -9.25 6.63 -10.70
N ASP A 255 -8.90 6.76 -9.42
CA ASP A 255 -9.19 5.74 -8.42
C ASP A 255 -10.66 5.81 -7.96
N VAL A 256 -11.53 5.10 -8.71
CA VAL A 256 -12.97 5.04 -8.45
C VAL A 256 -13.28 4.41 -7.09
N ASN A 257 -12.58 3.34 -6.71
CA ASN A 257 -12.91 2.60 -5.48
C ASN A 257 -12.64 3.44 -4.23
N ASN A 258 -11.51 4.14 -4.17
CA ASN A 258 -11.23 5.04 -3.05
C ASN A 258 -12.17 6.25 -3.01
N PHE A 259 -12.57 6.78 -4.18
CA PHE A 259 -13.60 7.80 -4.21
C PHE A 259 -14.95 7.31 -3.68
N LEU A 260 -15.36 6.08 -4.00
CA LEU A 260 -16.61 5.49 -3.50
C LEU A 260 -16.58 5.28 -1.97
N LYS A 261 -15.43 4.84 -1.42
CA LYS A 261 -15.21 4.76 0.03
C LYS A 261 -15.30 6.15 0.68
N TYR A 262 -14.67 7.16 0.09
CA TYR A 262 -14.77 8.54 0.55
C TYR A 262 -16.22 9.04 0.51
N LEU A 263 -16.94 8.82 -0.59
CA LEU A 263 -18.33 9.23 -0.74
C LEU A 263 -19.23 8.62 0.34
N ALA A 264 -18.96 7.37 0.72
CA ALA A 264 -19.65 6.70 1.82
C ALA A 264 -19.36 7.41 3.16
N ILE A 265 -18.11 7.80 3.42
CA ILE A 265 -17.73 8.60 4.60
C ILE A 265 -18.38 9.99 4.57
N GLU A 266 -18.27 10.73 3.47
CA GLU A 266 -18.84 12.07 3.29
C GLU A 266 -20.35 12.03 3.59
N THR A 267 -21.03 11.02 3.05
CA THR A 267 -22.45 10.81 3.26
C THR A 267 -22.77 10.44 4.71
N LEU A 268 -22.09 9.44 5.31
CA LEU A 268 -22.39 9.00 6.68
C LEU A 268 -22.04 10.06 7.73
N THR A 269 -20.93 10.77 7.56
CA THR A 269 -20.54 11.86 8.47
C THR A 269 -21.40 13.11 8.29
N GLY A 270 -22.15 13.20 7.19
CA GLY A 270 -22.94 14.38 6.86
C GLY A 270 -22.07 15.57 6.46
N ASN A 271 -20.89 15.31 5.88
CA ASN A 271 -19.97 16.35 5.45
C ASN A 271 -20.54 17.10 4.25
N TRP A 272 -21.30 18.16 4.52
CA TRP A 272 -21.91 18.96 3.47
C TRP A 272 -20.90 19.90 2.80
N ASP A 273 -19.76 20.19 3.42
CA ASP A 273 -18.74 21.10 2.85
C ASP A 273 -17.72 20.39 1.94
N GLY A 274 -17.89 19.08 1.73
CA GLY A 274 -17.11 18.30 0.79
C GLY A 274 -17.53 18.50 -0.67
N TYR A 275 -17.01 17.65 -1.56
CA TYR A 275 -17.26 17.75 -2.98
C TYR A 275 -18.72 17.53 -3.35
N SER A 276 -19.37 16.46 -2.87
CA SER A 276 -20.67 16.04 -3.44
C SER A 276 -21.79 17.00 -3.10
N TYR A 277 -21.72 17.72 -1.98
CA TYR A 277 -22.72 18.72 -1.63
C TYR A 277 -22.26 20.16 -1.95
N ASN A 278 -21.06 20.58 -1.55
CA ASN A 278 -20.61 21.99 -1.72
C ASN A 278 -19.43 22.19 -2.69
N LYS A 279 -19.02 21.20 -3.48
CA LYS A 279 -17.96 21.30 -4.53
C LYS A 279 -16.66 21.92 -4.01
N ASN A 280 -16.26 21.52 -2.80
CA ASN A 280 -15.15 22.11 -2.07
C ASN A 280 -14.34 21.05 -1.30
N ASN A 281 -13.21 21.47 -0.74
CA ASN A 281 -12.45 20.75 0.29
C ASN A 281 -11.84 19.40 -0.12
N PHE A 282 -11.21 19.34 -1.29
CA PHE A 282 -10.42 18.19 -1.71
C PHE A 282 -9.16 18.59 -2.49
N TYR A 283 -8.23 17.64 -2.59
CA TYR A 283 -7.13 17.67 -3.54
C TYR A 283 -7.30 16.55 -4.55
N LEU A 284 -6.72 16.75 -5.73
CA LEU A 284 -6.50 15.72 -6.74
C LEU A 284 -5.01 15.56 -6.96
N TYR A 285 -4.48 14.35 -6.77
CA TYR A 285 -3.08 14.04 -7.06
C TYR A 285 -2.96 13.11 -8.26
N ARG A 286 -2.21 13.51 -9.29
CA ARG A 286 -1.92 12.67 -10.44
C ARG A 286 -0.78 11.70 -10.12
N ASN A 287 -1.10 10.53 -9.60
CA ASN A 287 -0.13 9.51 -9.23
C ASN A 287 0.55 8.91 -10.47
N THR A 288 1.84 9.19 -10.67
CA THR A 288 2.56 8.74 -11.88
C THR A 288 2.91 7.26 -11.83
N ALA A 289 2.91 6.62 -10.65
CA ALA A 289 3.15 5.19 -10.54
C ALA A 289 1.95 4.37 -11.03
N THR A 290 0.72 4.85 -10.81
CA THR A 290 -0.50 4.13 -11.18
C THR A 290 -1.15 4.63 -12.46
N GLY A 291 -0.79 5.84 -12.92
CA GLY A 291 -1.50 6.46 -14.04
C GLY A 291 -2.85 7.07 -13.67
N ARG A 292 -3.24 7.08 -12.39
CA ARG A 292 -4.55 7.56 -11.92
C ARG A 292 -4.47 8.87 -11.14
N PHE A 293 -5.61 9.55 -11.03
CA PHE A 293 -5.86 10.58 -10.03
C PHE A 293 -6.34 9.98 -8.72
N GLU A 294 -5.76 10.44 -7.62
CA GLU A 294 -6.10 10.11 -6.25
C GLU A 294 -6.93 11.26 -5.63
N PHE A 295 -8.06 10.93 -5.00
CA PHE A 295 -8.93 11.91 -4.36
C PHE A 295 -8.61 12.04 -2.87
N ILE A 296 -8.25 13.24 -2.41
CA ILE A 296 -7.78 13.47 -1.04
C ILE A 296 -8.63 14.56 -0.36
N PRO A 297 -9.58 14.22 0.51
CA PRO A 297 -10.40 15.21 1.21
C PRO A 297 -9.60 15.95 2.29
N TYR A 298 -9.98 17.20 2.55
CA TYR A 298 -9.52 17.99 3.70
C TYR A 298 -10.71 18.76 4.31
N ASP A 299 -10.51 19.54 5.39
CA ASP A 299 -11.57 20.34 6.06
C ASP A 299 -12.86 19.54 6.32
N THR A 300 -12.83 18.71 7.36
CA THR A 300 -13.91 17.76 7.70
C THR A 300 -14.62 18.11 9.01
N ASP A 301 -14.53 19.36 9.45
CA ASP A 301 -15.12 19.91 10.68
C ASP A 301 -16.66 20.02 10.60
N ASN A 302 -17.18 20.34 9.42
CA ASN A 302 -18.62 20.50 9.15
C ASN A 302 -19.35 19.15 8.99
N THR A 303 -19.27 18.33 10.04
CA THR A 303 -19.77 16.95 10.10
C THR A 303 -20.53 16.68 11.40
N PHE A 304 -21.12 15.49 11.52
CA PHE A 304 -21.77 15.01 12.75
C PHE A 304 -22.78 16.01 13.34
N GLY A 305 -23.63 16.57 12.47
CA GLY A 305 -24.74 17.45 12.87
C GLY A 305 -24.41 18.93 12.99
N ILE A 306 -23.24 19.37 12.51
CA ILE A 306 -22.98 20.78 12.22
C ILE A 306 -23.74 21.19 10.95
N ASP A 307 -24.61 22.19 11.06
CA ASP A 307 -25.51 22.65 9.99
C ASP A 307 -25.62 24.18 9.94
N TRP A 308 -25.44 24.75 8.75
CA TRP A 308 -25.62 26.19 8.48
C TRP A 308 -26.75 26.49 7.51
N PHE A 309 -27.49 25.46 7.05
CA PHE A 309 -28.48 25.58 5.98
C PHE A 309 -29.91 25.30 6.44
N GLY A 310 -30.10 24.92 7.71
CA GLY A 310 -31.41 24.46 8.20
C GLY A 310 -31.76 23.07 7.65
N ILE A 311 -30.76 22.26 7.33
CA ILE A 311 -30.94 20.92 6.75
C ILE A 311 -30.63 19.87 7.81
N ASP A 312 -31.51 18.89 7.97
CA ASP A 312 -31.24 17.72 8.81
C ASP A 312 -30.33 16.73 8.08
N TRP A 313 -29.02 16.89 8.26
CA TRP A 313 -28.00 16.01 7.69
C TRP A 313 -28.09 14.57 8.19
N ALA A 314 -28.67 14.33 9.37
CA ALA A 314 -28.82 12.97 9.91
C ALA A 314 -29.83 12.16 9.08
N THR A 315 -30.86 12.81 8.52
CA THR A 315 -31.95 12.13 7.79
C THR A 315 -31.88 12.29 6.27
N ARG A 316 -31.01 13.19 5.76
CA ARG A 316 -30.80 13.39 4.32
C ARG A 316 -30.53 12.08 3.58
N ASN A 317 -31.14 11.89 2.41
CA ASN A 317 -31.05 10.64 1.67
C ASN A 317 -29.60 10.32 1.23
N VAL A 318 -29.09 9.15 1.61
CA VAL A 318 -27.73 8.69 1.27
C VAL A 318 -27.59 8.30 -0.21
N THR A 319 -28.65 7.76 -0.82
CA THR A 319 -28.65 7.34 -2.24
C THR A 319 -28.73 8.50 -3.22
N SER A 320 -29.07 9.70 -2.73
CA SER A 320 -29.12 10.96 -3.49
C SER A 320 -28.40 12.08 -2.72
N TRP A 321 -27.25 11.75 -2.14
CA TRP A 321 -26.47 12.67 -1.29
C TRP A 321 -26.11 13.98 -1.99
N ALA A 322 -25.69 13.91 -3.26
CA ALA A 322 -25.21 15.05 -4.02
C ALA A 322 -26.23 16.19 -4.11
N SER A 323 -25.74 17.43 -4.22
CA SER A 323 -26.60 18.59 -4.43
C SER A 323 -27.35 18.53 -5.77
N SER A 324 -28.39 19.35 -5.94
CA SER A 324 -29.05 19.52 -7.25
C SER A 324 -28.21 20.28 -8.29
N GLN A 325 -27.15 20.96 -7.86
CA GLN A 325 -26.18 21.59 -8.76
C GLN A 325 -25.26 20.55 -9.41
N ALA A 326 -24.51 20.97 -10.44
CA ALA A 326 -23.59 20.09 -11.16
C ALA A 326 -22.54 19.44 -10.23
N ARG A 327 -22.59 18.11 -10.11
CA ARG A 327 -21.60 17.25 -9.42
C ARG A 327 -21.26 16.05 -10.31
N PRO A 328 -20.71 16.29 -11.51
CA PRO A 328 -20.55 15.28 -12.55
C PRO A 328 -19.82 14.02 -12.07
N LEU A 329 -18.75 14.13 -11.28
CA LEU A 329 -18.07 12.93 -10.74
C LEU A 329 -19.02 12.03 -9.92
N THR A 330 -19.68 12.57 -8.88
CA THR A 330 -20.62 11.79 -8.05
C THR A 330 -21.82 11.31 -8.86
N LYS A 331 -22.41 12.19 -9.67
CA LYS A 331 -23.59 11.88 -10.48
C LYS A 331 -23.32 10.75 -11.48
N ASN A 332 -22.23 10.84 -12.23
CA ASN A 332 -21.96 9.93 -13.34
C ASN A 332 -21.41 8.59 -12.84
N ILE A 333 -20.59 8.58 -11.77
CA ILE A 333 -20.16 7.33 -11.13
C ILE A 333 -21.37 6.57 -10.56
N LEU A 334 -22.29 7.23 -9.83
CA LEU A 334 -23.47 6.56 -9.27
C LEU A 334 -24.53 6.19 -10.32
N ALA A 335 -24.42 6.69 -11.55
CA ALA A 335 -25.23 6.22 -12.68
C ALA A 335 -24.78 4.86 -13.20
N VAL A 336 -23.51 4.47 -12.98
CA VAL A 336 -22.99 3.14 -13.30
C VAL A 336 -23.45 2.15 -12.23
N GLU A 337 -24.15 1.09 -12.65
CA GLU A 337 -24.77 0.14 -11.73
C GLU A 337 -23.76 -0.55 -10.80
N VAL A 338 -22.61 -1.02 -11.33
CA VAL A 338 -21.58 -1.69 -10.52
C VAL A 338 -20.99 -0.74 -9.46
N TYR A 339 -20.72 0.51 -9.81
CA TYR A 339 -20.20 1.50 -8.85
C TYR A 339 -21.24 1.89 -7.81
N ARG A 340 -22.51 2.02 -8.18
CA ARG A 340 -23.59 2.26 -7.22
C ARG A 340 -23.74 1.10 -6.22
N LYS A 341 -23.61 -0.14 -6.68
CA LYS A 341 -23.61 -1.33 -5.80
C LYS A 341 -22.41 -1.32 -4.85
N ARG A 342 -21.20 -1.03 -5.36
CA ARG A 342 -19.98 -0.86 -4.52
C ARG A 342 -20.13 0.26 -3.50
N TYR A 343 -20.74 1.39 -3.86
CA TYR A 343 -21.03 2.48 -2.93
C TYR A 343 -21.92 2.02 -1.78
N TYR A 344 -23.01 1.30 -2.08
CA TYR A 344 -23.89 0.76 -1.04
C TYR A 344 -23.14 -0.25 -0.16
N PHE A 345 -22.36 -1.14 -0.75
CA PHE A 345 -21.48 -2.05 -0.01
C PHE A 345 -20.61 -1.30 1.00
N TYR A 346 -19.91 -0.24 0.59
CA TYR A 346 -19.09 0.56 1.51
C TYR A 346 -19.91 1.28 2.58
N LEU A 347 -21.11 1.78 2.27
CA LEU A 347 -22.01 2.34 3.30
C LEU A 347 -22.32 1.27 4.37
N LYS A 348 -22.69 0.06 3.97
CA LYS A 348 -23.04 -1.02 4.91
C LYS A 348 -21.84 -1.52 5.69
N GLN A 349 -20.71 -1.70 5.02
CA GLN A 349 -19.45 -2.11 5.64
C GLN A 349 -19.03 -1.10 6.73
N LEU A 350 -19.12 0.21 6.44
CA LEU A 350 -18.84 1.26 7.42
C LEU A 350 -19.83 1.23 8.58
N ILE A 351 -21.14 1.18 8.32
CA ILE A 351 -22.18 1.14 9.35
C ILE A 351 -21.99 -0.04 10.30
N ASN A 352 -21.63 -1.21 9.77
CA ASN A 352 -21.43 -2.43 10.57
C ASN A 352 -20.05 -2.48 11.24
N GLY A 353 -19.11 -1.63 10.85
CA GLY A 353 -17.73 -1.62 11.32
C GLY A 353 -17.31 -0.25 11.84
N ALA A 354 -16.46 0.44 11.08
CA ALA A 354 -15.74 1.62 11.54
C ALA A 354 -16.62 2.83 11.91
N PHE A 355 -17.83 2.92 11.35
CA PHE A 355 -18.84 3.94 11.64
C PHE A 355 -19.96 3.43 12.56
N SER A 356 -19.86 2.24 13.13
CA SER A 356 -20.90 1.75 14.05
C SER A 356 -21.08 2.67 15.26
N ALA A 357 -22.29 2.73 15.82
CA ALA A 357 -22.60 3.60 16.97
C ALA A 357 -21.64 3.35 18.14
N ASN A 358 -21.36 2.07 18.46
CA ASN A 358 -20.42 1.70 19.51
C ASN A 358 -18.99 2.16 19.18
N THR A 359 -18.51 1.90 17.97
CA THR A 359 -17.14 2.28 17.58
C THR A 359 -16.92 3.79 17.65
N ILE A 360 -17.83 4.58 17.06
CA ILE A 360 -17.72 6.04 17.09
C ILE A 360 -17.87 6.59 18.51
N GLN A 361 -18.80 6.05 19.31
CA GLN A 361 -18.96 6.45 20.71
C GLN A 361 -17.68 6.17 21.51
N SER A 362 -17.14 4.95 21.45
CA SER A 362 -15.91 4.58 22.18
C SER A 362 -14.73 5.48 21.79
N LYS A 363 -14.51 5.70 20.49
CA LYS A 363 -13.45 6.61 20.00
C LYS A 363 -13.67 8.06 20.49
N SER A 364 -14.89 8.55 20.39
CA SER A 364 -15.25 9.91 20.81
C SER A 364 -15.01 10.15 22.29
N LEU A 365 -15.40 9.19 23.15
CA LEU A 365 -15.23 9.31 24.60
C LEU A 365 -13.77 9.15 25.03
N ALA A 366 -13.00 8.29 24.33
CA ALA A 366 -11.55 8.19 24.56
C ALA A 366 -10.83 9.50 24.22
N LEU A 367 -11.16 10.12 23.08
CA LEU A 367 -10.63 11.44 22.71
C LEU A 367 -11.07 12.52 23.71
N ARG A 368 -12.35 12.53 24.10
CA ARG A 368 -12.88 13.48 25.09
C ARG A 368 -12.09 13.43 26.39
N SER A 369 -11.90 12.24 26.96
CA SER A 369 -11.14 12.04 28.21
C SER A 369 -9.71 12.57 28.10
N LYS A 370 -9.06 12.36 26.95
CA LYS A 370 -7.70 12.85 26.70
C LYS A 370 -7.60 14.38 26.69
N ILE A 371 -8.62 15.06 26.17
CA ILE A 371 -8.55 16.50 25.90
C ILE A 371 -9.32 17.38 26.89
N GLU A 372 -10.17 16.80 27.76
CA GLU A 372 -11.16 17.55 28.54
C GLU A 372 -10.55 18.65 29.41
N THR A 373 -9.40 18.38 30.04
CA THR A 373 -8.71 19.35 30.90
C THR A 373 -8.27 20.57 30.09
N TYR A 374 -7.83 20.37 28.86
CA TYR A 374 -7.33 21.44 27.99
C TYR A 374 -8.47 22.16 27.27
N ALA A 375 -9.52 21.44 26.87
CA ALA A 375 -10.69 22.03 26.23
C ALA A 375 -11.49 22.94 27.18
N THR A 376 -11.60 22.57 28.46
CA THR A 376 -12.36 23.33 29.47
C THR A 376 -11.59 24.48 30.09
N THR A 377 -10.28 24.52 29.93
CA THR A 377 -9.40 25.63 30.37
C THR A 377 -8.96 26.54 29.23
N ASP A 378 -9.42 26.27 27.99
CA ASP A 378 -9.13 27.06 26.80
C ASP A 378 -9.82 28.44 26.88
N PRO A 379 -9.05 29.55 26.98
CA PRO A 379 -9.63 30.88 27.13
C PRO A 379 -10.22 31.43 25.82
N TYR A 380 -9.89 30.84 24.67
CA TYR A 380 -10.36 31.29 23.36
C TYR A 380 -11.60 30.54 22.89
N ARG A 381 -11.83 29.31 23.37
CA ARG A 381 -13.00 28.49 23.00
C ARG A 381 -14.35 29.21 23.20
N PRO A 382 -14.59 29.98 24.27
CA PRO A 382 -15.88 30.67 24.44
C PRO A 382 -16.07 31.89 23.54
N LEU A 383 -15.04 32.41 22.89
CA LEU A 383 -15.08 33.77 22.31
C LEU A 383 -16.03 33.92 21.11
N ASP A 384 -16.14 32.87 20.29
CA ASP A 384 -16.93 32.88 19.05
C ASP A 384 -18.43 32.63 19.30
N TYR A 385 -18.77 31.63 20.11
CA TYR A 385 -20.15 31.17 20.31
C TYR A 385 -20.63 31.14 21.77
N GLY A 386 -19.79 31.57 22.72
CA GLY A 386 -20.14 31.60 24.14
C GLY A 386 -20.15 30.24 24.83
N TRP A 387 -19.51 29.21 24.25
CA TRP A 387 -19.56 27.86 24.81
C TRP A 387 -18.84 27.76 26.16
N SER A 388 -19.59 27.30 27.14
CA SER A 388 -19.13 26.95 28.48
C SER A 388 -18.40 25.60 28.51
N SER A 389 -17.78 25.29 29.64
CA SER A 389 -17.24 23.94 29.91
C SER A 389 -18.33 22.87 29.90
N SER A 390 -19.57 23.18 30.33
CA SER A 390 -20.69 22.23 30.22
C SER A 390 -21.10 21.97 28.77
N ASP A 391 -20.96 22.95 27.88
CA ASP A 391 -21.25 22.78 26.46
C ASP A 391 -20.27 21.82 25.78
N PHE A 392 -19.01 21.78 26.23
CA PHE A 392 -18.03 20.79 25.75
C PHE A 392 -18.55 19.37 25.99
N TYR A 393 -18.93 19.04 27.22
CA TYR A 393 -19.47 17.72 27.56
C TYR A 393 -20.82 17.45 26.88
N SER A 394 -21.70 18.46 26.84
CA SER A 394 -23.03 18.35 26.26
C SER A 394 -22.99 18.13 24.75
N SER A 395 -22.01 18.69 24.04
CA SER A 395 -21.89 18.57 22.58
C SER A 395 -21.76 17.13 22.05
N TYR A 396 -21.43 16.17 22.91
CA TYR A 396 -21.38 14.75 22.56
C TYR A 396 -22.75 14.09 22.54
N PHE A 397 -23.71 14.61 23.32
CA PHE A 397 -24.98 13.95 23.62
C PHE A 397 -26.22 14.81 23.32
N ASN A 398 -26.07 16.13 23.22
CA ASN A 398 -27.15 17.08 23.08
C ASN A 398 -26.88 18.06 21.95
N ALA A 399 -27.96 18.51 21.32
CA ALA A 399 -27.92 19.71 20.48
C ALA A 399 -27.64 20.94 21.36
N LEU A 400 -26.90 21.91 20.84
CA LEU A 400 -26.58 23.16 21.55
C LEU A 400 -27.30 24.38 20.95
N GLY A 401 -28.14 24.17 19.94
CA GLY A 401 -28.74 25.26 19.17
C GLY A 401 -27.78 25.84 18.14
N GLY A 402 -28.16 26.94 17.50
CA GLY A 402 -27.37 27.55 16.41
C GLY A 402 -27.09 26.53 15.30
N HIS A 403 -25.83 26.38 14.92
CA HIS A 403 -25.37 25.41 13.92
C HIS A 403 -25.15 23.99 14.48
N VAL A 404 -25.22 23.78 15.80
CA VAL A 404 -25.00 22.46 16.43
C VAL A 404 -26.34 21.77 16.63
N LYS A 405 -26.88 21.17 15.56
CA LYS A 405 -28.24 20.58 15.55
C LYS A 405 -28.32 19.22 16.22
N TYR A 406 -27.18 18.55 16.41
CA TYR A 406 -27.10 17.27 17.10
C TYR A 406 -25.90 17.22 18.05
N GLY A 407 -26.07 16.45 19.13
CA GLY A 407 -24.92 15.86 19.80
C GLY A 407 -24.26 14.83 18.89
N LEU A 408 -22.92 14.74 18.95
CA LEU A 408 -22.14 13.88 18.07
C LEU A 408 -22.62 12.42 18.04
N ILE A 409 -22.86 11.82 19.21
CA ILE A 409 -23.29 10.41 19.33
C ILE A 409 -24.75 10.22 18.85
N PRO A 410 -25.74 11.03 19.30
CA PRO A 410 -27.10 10.97 18.75
C PRO A 410 -27.18 11.13 17.24
N TYR A 411 -26.33 11.99 16.64
CA TYR A 411 -26.25 12.12 15.18
C TYR A 411 -25.93 10.77 14.54
N VAL A 412 -24.89 10.08 15.02
CA VAL A 412 -24.46 8.79 14.45
C VAL A 412 -25.57 7.76 14.55
N THR A 413 -26.21 7.63 15.71
CA THR A 413 -27.34 6.70 15.91
C THR A 413 -28.48 6.98 14.93
N LYS A 414 -28.91 8.25 14.83
CA LYS A 414 -29.99 8.64 13.91
C LYS A 414 -29.59 8.41 12.45
N ARG A 415 -28.35 8.74 12.10
CA ARG A 415 -27.81 8.58 10.75
C ARG A 415 -27.75 7.13 10.30
N ILE A 416 -27.29 6.23 11.17
CA ILE A 416 -27.28 4.79 10.91
C ILE A 416 -28.70 4.26 10.71
N GLN A 417 -29.65 4.67 11.56
CA GLN A 417 -31.05 4.25 11.44
C GLN A 417 -31.64 4.65 10.10
N PHE A 418 -31.49 5.91 9.68
CA PHE A 418 -32.01 6.40 8.41
C PHE A 418 -31.27 5.86 7.20
N ALA A 419 -29.95 5.72 7.26
CA ALA A 419 -29.18 5.14 6.16
C ALA A 419 -29.63 3.70 5.87
N ASN A 420 -29.78 2.86 6.92
CA ASN A 420 -30.22 1.47 6.76
C ASN A 420 -31.64 1.32 6.17
N SER A 421 -32.50 2.34 6.27
CA SER A 421 -33.84 2.29 5.67
C SER A 421 -33.90 2.79 4.23
N GLN A 422 -32.80 3.36 3.71
CA GLN A 422 -32.76 4.01 2.40
C GLN A 422 -32.18 3.15 1.28
N PHE A 423 -31.47 2.07 1.62
CA PHE A 423 -30.91 1.14 0.65
C PHE A 423 -30.90 -0.29 1.21
N SER A 424 -31.05 -1.27 0.32
CA SER A 424 -30.78 -2.67 0.58
C SER A 424 -29.56 -3.11 -0.22
N ILE A 425 -28.89 -4.13 0.28
CA ILE A 425 -27.80 -4.78 -0.44
C ILE A 425 -28.19 -6.24 -0.59
N ASP A 426 -28.48 -6.62 -1.82
CA ASP A 426 -28.40 -8.01 -2.22
C ASP A 426 -26.93 -8.35 -2.47
N ASN A 427 -26.61 -9.64 -2.52
CA ASN A 427 -25.27 -10.11 -2.89
C ASN A 427 -24.70 -9.29 -4.08
N ILE A 428 -23.52 -8.67 -3.96
CA ILE A 428 -22.93 -7.92 -5.06
C ILE A 428 -21.86 -8.76 -5.77
N PRO A 429 -21.44 -8.42 -7.00
CA PRO A 429 -20.20 -8.97 -7.53
C PRO A 429 -19.02 -8.58 -6.61
N PRO A 430 -18.08 -9.51 -6.31
CA PRO A 430 -16.97 -9.23 -5.42
C PRO A 430 -16.17 -7.99 -5.83
N ILE A 431 -15.65 -7.25 -4.87
CA ILE A 431 -14.85 -6.05 -5.14
C ILE A 431 -13.37 -6.43 -5.05
N VAL A 432 -12.69 -6.46 -6.19
CA VAL A 432 -11.24 -6.60 -6.23
C VAL A 432 -10.60 -5.21 -6.14
N SER A 433 -9.61 -5.05 -5.26
CA SER A 433 -8.91 -3.79 -5.04
C SER A 433 -7.45 -4.04 -4.66
N ASN A 434 -6.66 -2.97 -4.51
CA ASN A 434 -5.24 -3.03 -4.10
C ASN A 434 -4.39 -4.01 -4.93
N VAL A 435 -4.69 -4.11 -6.23
CA VAL A 435 -3.90 -4.95 -7.15
C VAL A 435 -2.49 -4.38 -7.26
N SER A 436 -1.50 -5.19 -6.93
CA SER A 436 -0.08 -4.83 -6.97
C SER A 436 0.76 -6.07 -7.25
N TRP A 437 2.04 -5.89 -7.54
CA TRP A 437 2.95 -6.99 -7.84
C TRP A 437 4.38 -6.70 -7.41
N LEU A 438 5.10 -7.76 -7.08
CA LEU A 438 6.54 -7.77 -6.88
C LEU A 438 7.20 -8.37 -8.13
N THR A 439 8.06 -7.61 -8.78
CA THR A 439 8.74 -7.99 -10.02
C THR A 439 10.18 -7.46 -10.02
N TYR A 440 11.09 -8.22 -10.66
CA TYR A 440 12.50 -7.85 -10.78
C TYR A 440 13.01 -8.08 -12.20
N GLY A 441 13.03 -9.34 -12.65
CA GLY A 441 13.41 -9.76 -14.00
C GLY A 441 12.73 -11.08 -14.37
N TYR A 442 12.77 -11.47 -15.64
CA TYR A 442 11.98 -12.61 -16.14
C TYR A 442 12.42 -13.96 -15.54
N LYS A 443 13.64 -14.05 -15.01
CA LYS A 443 14.15 -15.25 -14.34
C LYS A 443 13.75 -15.35 -12.87
N VAL A 444 13.11 -14.30 -12.34
CA VAL A 444 12.60 -14.25 -10.97
C VAL A 444 11.08 -14.41 -11.01
N PRO A 445 10.47 -15.23 -10.14
CA PRO A 445 9.02 -15.33 -10.06
C PRO A 445 8.38 -13.96 -9.78
N VAL A 446 7.26 -13.68 -10.45
CA VAL A 446 6.45 -12.48 -10.20
C VAL A 446 5.32 -12.85 -9.25
N THR A 447 5.21 -12.13 -8.13
CA THR A 447 4.13 -12.32 -7.17
C THR A 447 3.11 -11.20 -7.32
N VAL A 448 1.85 -11.56 -7.59
CA VAL A 448 0.72 -10.64 -7.70
C VAL A 448 -0.12 -10.72 -6.43
N PHE A 449 -0.53 -9.56 -5.94
CA PHE A 449 -1.36 -9.38 -4.75
C PHE A 449 -2.65 -8.66 -5.11
N ALA A 450 -3.74 -8.97 -4.40
CA ALA A 450 -4.99 -8.24 -4.48
C ALA A 450 -5.83 -8.44 -3.22
N ASP A 451 -6.69 -7.47 -2.91
CA ASP A 451 -7.70 -7.59 -1.87
C ASP A 451 -9.06 -7.84 -2.49
N VAL A 452 -9.88 -8.66 -1.83
CA VAL A 452 -11.24 -9.00 -2.26
C VAL A 452 -12.23 -8.78 -1.12
N ASP A 453 -13.08 -7.78 -1.26
CA ASP A 453 -14.19 -7.53 -0.35
C ASP A 453 -15.50 -8.06 -0.97
N ASP A 454 -16.23 -8.86 -0.22
CA ASP A 454 -17.50 -9.45 -0.65
C ASP A 454 -18.34 -9.83 0.58
N GLU A 455 -19.66 -9.93 0.44
CA GLU A 455 -20.52 -10.48 1.50
C GLU A 455 -20.36 -12.00 1.65
N GLU A 456 -19.80 -12.65 0.63
CA GLU A 456 -19.67 -14.10 0.54
C GLU A 456 -18.23 -14.57 0.34
N LYS A 457 -18.02 -15.87 0.54
CA LYS A 457 -16.70 -16.46 0.25
C LYS A 457 -16.44 -16.37 -1.26
N THR A 458 -15.34 -15.71 -1.60
CA THR A 458 -14.94 -15.48 -2.99
C THR A 458 -13.73 -16.34 -3.39
N ASN A 459 -13.79 -16.91 -4.59
CA ASN A 459 -12.61 -17.45 -5.28
C ASN A 459 -12.01 -16.38 -6.18
N LEU A 460 -10.68 -16.23 -6.17
CA LEU A 460 -9.98 -15.26 -7.01
C LEU A 460 -9.01 -16.00 -7.93
N LYS A 461 -9.02 -15.65 -9.21
CA LYS A 461 -8.15 -16.23 -10.22
C LYS A 461 -7.36 -15.14 -10.92
N LEU A 462 -6.04 -15.33 -11.01
CA LEU A 462 -5.15 -14.50 -11.81
C LEU A 462 -5.08 -15.09 -13.22
N TYR A 463 -5.34 -14.26 -14.23
CA TYR A 463 -5.08 -14.56 -15.63
C TYR A 463 -3.85 -13.79 -16.07
N PHE A 464 -2.95 -14.44 -16.79
CA PHE A 464 -1.70 -13.85 -17.23
C PHE A 464 -1.27 -14.37 -18.61
N LYS A 465 -0.51 -13.57 -19.35
CA LYS A 465 0.23 -13.99 -20.54
C LYS A 465 1.57 -13.25 -20.59
N ALA A 466 2.61 -13.92 -21.09
CA ALA A 466 3.91 -13.32 -21.36
C ALA A 466 3.95 -12.86 -22.83
N ASP A 467 4.24 -11.59 -23.06
CA ASP A 467 4.25 -10.97 -24.40
C ASP A 467 2.98 -11.33 -25.23
N GLU A 468 3.16 -11.82 -26.47
CA GLU A 468 2.08 -12.26 -27.37
C GLU A 468 1.65 -13.73 -27.14
N GLY A 469 2.00 -14.30 -25.99
CA GLY A 469 1.63 -15.66 -25.61
C GLY A 469 0.12 -15.84 -25.37
N ASN A 470 -0.26 -17.09 -25.11
CA ASN A 470 -1.64 -17.44 -24.76
C ASN A 470 -1.94 -17.11 -23.29
N TRP A 471 -3.19 -16.76 -23.02
CA TRP A 471 -3.69 -16.59 -21.65
C TRP A 471 -3.63 -17.90 -20.88
N GLN A 472 -3.02 -17.84 -19.70
CA GLN A 472 -3.01 -18.87 -18.68
C GLN A 472 -3.70 -18.33 -17.43
N SER A 473 -4.01 -19.22 -16.48
CA SER A 473 -4.66 -18.80 -15.24
C SER A 473 -4.25 -19.65 -14.04
N ILE A 474 -4.23 -19.04 -12.86
CA ILE A 474 -3.93 -19.69 -11.58
C ILE A 474 -4.88 -19.18 -10.50
N ASP A 475 -5.36 -20.08 -9.63
CA ASP A 475 -6.12 -19.68 -8.45
C ASP A 475 -5.21 -18.91 -7.47
N MET A 476 -5.63 -17.74 -7.03
CA MET A 476 -4.94 -16.98 -6.01
C MET A 476 -5.26 -17.53 -4.62
N GLN A 477 -4.25 -17.61 -3.76
CA GLN A 477 -4.37 -18.12 -2.40
C GLN A 477 -4.75 -16.98 -1.46
N ASN A 478 -5.83 -17.17 -0.68
CA ASN A 478 -6.16 -16.26 0.42
C ASN A 478 -5.17 -16.48 1.56
N THR A 479 -4.42 -15.43 1.88
CA THR A 479 -3.32 -15.46 2.86
C THR A 479 -3.73 -14.88 4.20
N ASN A 480 -4.77 -14.05 4.21
CA ASN A 480 -5.38 -13.47 5.40
C ASN A 480 -6.73 -12.85 5.00
N ARG A 481 -7.80 -13.03 5.77
CA ARG A 481 -9.17 -12.46 5.59
C ARG A 481 -9.58 -12.18 4.13
N ASN A 482 -9.17 -11.04 3.56
CA ASN A 482 -9.48 -10.57 2.22
C ASN A 482 -8.27 -10.43 1.27
N HIS A 483 -7.06 -10.75 1.70
CA HIS A 483 -5.81 -10.60 0.94
C HIS A 483 -5.42 -11.89 0.21
N TYR A 484 -5.22 -11.78 -1.10
CA TYR A 484 -4.90 -12.89 -1.99
C TYR A 484 -3.55 -12.69 -2.66
N MET A 485 -2.82 -13.78 -2.87
CA MET A 485 -1.60 -13.77 -3.67
C MET A 485 -1.51 -14.94 -4.65
N ALA A 486 -0.81 -14.74 -5.76
CA ALA A 486 -0.35 -15.81 -6.64
C ALA A 486 1.04 -15.48 -7.19
N THR A 487 1.83 -16.51 -7.45
CA THR A 487 3.15 -16.38 -8.07
C THR A 487 3.14 -17.06 -9.43
N ILE A 488 3.70 -16.37 -10.43
CA ILE A 488 3.79 -16.81 -11.83
C ILE A 488 5.23 -16.71 -12.34
N GLY A 489 5.55 -17.43 -13.41
CA GLY A 489 6.94 -17.61 -13.86
C GLY A 489 7.72 -18.54 -12.91
N PRO A 490 9.06 -18.48 -12.92
CA PRO A 490 9.91 -17.68 -13.80
C PRO A 490 9.89 -18.20 -15.25
N TRP A 491 10.46 -17.43 -16.18
CA TRP A 491 10.50 -17.79 -17.61
C TRP A 491 11.90 -18.23 -18.05
N ASP A 492 11.97 -19.28 -18.86
CA ASP A 492 13.22 -19.84 -19.39
C ASP A 492 13.77 -19.09 -20.61
N LYS A 493 12.98 -18.14 -21.13
CA LYS A 493 13.32 -17.26 -22.24
C LYS A 493 13.02 -15.81 -21.84
N PRO A 494 13.74 -14.83 -22.40
CA PRO A 494 13.45 -13.42 -22.17
C PRO A 494 11.99 -13.09 -22.46
N VAL A 495 11.35 -12.37 -21.54
CA VAL A 495 10.00 -11.84 -21.65
C VAL A 495 10.08 -10.33 -21.51
N LYS A 496 9.40 -9.56 -22.35
CA LYS A 496 9.45 -8.08 -22.27
C LYS A 496 8.50 -7.58 -21.19
N HIS A 497 7.27 -8.08 -21.18
CA HIS A 497 6.25 -7.73 -20.19
C HIS A 497 5.27 -8.88 -19.97
N ILE A 498 4.52 -8.80 -18.86
CA ILE A 498 3.41 -9.71 -18.57
C ILE A 498 2.12 -8.89 -18.56
N SER A 499 1.11 -9.34 -19.30
CA SER A 499 -0.24 -8.80 -19.17
C SER A 499 -1.01 -9.61 -18.15
N ILE A 500 -1.70 -8.96 -17.21
CA ILE A 500 -2.51 -9.63 -16.19
C ILE A 500 -3.91 -9.02 -16.04
N TYR A 501 -4.87 -9.86 -15.66
CA TYR A 501 -6.14 -9.42 -15.07
C TYR A 501 -6.62 -10.45 -14.05
N LEU A 502 -7.54 -10.06 -13.18
CA LEU A 502 -8.09 -10.92 -12.14
C LEU A 502 -9.58 -11.18 -12.40
N GLU A 503 -10.06 -12.36 -12.05
CA GLU A 503 -11.49 -12.68 -11.99
C GLU A 503 -11.83 -13.19 -10.59
N ALA A 504 -12.69 -12.46 -9.89
CA ALA A 504 -13.29 -12.87 -8.65
C ALA A 504 -14.67 -13.47 -8.92
N THR A 505 -14.98 -14.60 -8.29
CA THR A 505 -16.31 -15.25 -8.37
C THR A 505 -16.78 -15.61 -6.96
N ASP A 506 -17.94 -15.10 -6.58
CA ASP A 506 -18.59 -15.45 -5.32
C ASP A 506 -19.26 -16.83 -5.36
N LYS A 507 -19.71 -17.33 -4.21
CA LYS A 507 -20.39 -18.64 -4.08
C LYS A 507 -21.69 -18.75 -4.88
N THR A 508 -22.31 -17.63 -5.23
CA THR A 508 -23.58 -17.56 -5.99
C THR A 508 -23.35 -17.42 -7.50
N GLY A 509 -22.09 -17.29 -7.93
CA GLY A 509 -21.68 -17.17 -9.32
C GLY A 509 -21.59 -15.74 -9.85
N LYS A 510 -21.73 -14.68 -9.02
CA LYS A 510 -21.46 -13.32 -9.53
C LYS A 510 -19.96 -13.12 -9.66
N LYS A 511 -19.59 -12.38 -10.70
CA LYS A 511 -18.20 -12.21 -11.11
C LYS A 511 -17.81 -10.75 -11.24
N THR A 512 -16.57 -10.47 -10.87
CA THR A 512 -15.89 -9.21 -11.17
C THR A 512 -14.59 -9.51 -11.87
N ARG A 513 -14.36 -8.84 -13.00
CA ARG A 513 -13.06 -8.74 -13.63
C ARG A 513 -12.35 -7.49 -13.14
N GLU A 514 -11.07 -7.56 -12.86
CA GLU A 514 -10.26 -6.40 -12.44
C GLU A 514 -8.94 -6.36 -13.23
N PRO A 515 -8.69 -5.30 -14.02
CA PRO A 515 -9.59 -4.15 -14.28
C PRO A 515 -10.87 -4.58 -15.00
N LEU A 516 -11.94 -3.78 -14.96
CA LEU A 516 -13.21 -4.17 -15.59
C LEU A 516 -13.08 -4.34 -17.12
N TYR A 517 -12.24 -3.54 -17.78
CA TYR A 517 -12.18 -3.46 -19.26
C TYR A 517 -10.77 -3.49 -19.86
N SER A 518 -9.70 -3.58 -19.07
CA SER A 518 -8.31 -3.55 -19.54
C SER A 518 -7.46 -4.65 -18.89
N GLU A 519 -6.15 -4.62 -19.10
CA GLU A 519 -5.19 -5.45 -18.38
C GLU A 519 -4.17 -4.55 -17.69
N TYR A 520 -3.59 -5.05 -16.60
CA TYR A 520 -2.38 -4.47 -16.04
C TYR A 520 -1.18 -4.98 -16.83
N THR A 521 -0.20 -4.11 -17.07
CA THR A 521 1.09 -4.48 -17.66
C THR A 521 2.15 -4.51 -16.56
N VAL A 522 2.73 -5.68 -16.34
CA VAL A 522 3.86 -5.89 -15.44
C VAL A 522 5.14 -5.79 -16.27
N GLU A 523 5.86 -4.69 -16.05
CA GLU A 523 7.18 -4.46 -16.63
C GLU A 523 8.26 -5.02 -15.71
N PHE A 524 9.34 -5.55 -16.29
CA PHE A 524 10.51 -5.98 -15.53
C PHE A 524 11.47 -4.80 -15.28
N ASN A 525 12.06 -4.76 -14.09
CA ASN A 525 13.08 -3.77 -13.73
C ASN A 525 14.49 -4.36 -13.95
N GLU A 526 14.72 -4.89 -15.15
CA GLU A 526 15.98 -5.50 -15.55
C GLU A 526 16.63 -4.74 -16.72
N ILE A 527 17.91 -5.00 -16.94
CA ILE A 527 18.66 -4.47 -18.06
C ILE A 527 19.57 -5.55 -18.64
N ALA A 528 19.61 -5.62 -19.96
CA ALA A 528 20.46 -6.57 -20.67
C ALA A 528 21.94 -6.13 -20.61
N ILE A 529 22.68 -6.69 -19.66
CA ILE A 529 24.15 -6.68 -19.65
C ILE A 529 24.59 -8.14 -19.76
N PRO A 530 25.57 -8.49 -20.63
CA PRO A 530 25.96 -9.87 -20.84
C PRO A 530 26.84 -10.44 -19.71
N LEU A 531 26.34 -10.33 -18.48
CA LEU A 531 26.94 -10.74 -17.22
C LEU A 531 25.87 -11.47 -16.40
N CYS A 532 26.20 -12.62 -15.83
CA CYS A 532 25.26 -13.37 -14.99
C CYS A 532 25.89 -13.85 -13.69
N ILE A 533 25.06 -14.20 -12.72
CA ILE A 533 25.48 -15.00 -11.58
C ILE A 533 25.48 -16.46 -12.05
N ASN A 534 26.64 -16.97 -12.43
CA ASN A 534 26.75 -18.27 -13.09
C ASN A 534 26.44 -19.44 -12.16
N GLU A 535 26.92 -19.36 -10.93
CA GLU A 535 26.88 -20.45 -9.96
C GLU A 535 26.98 -19.90 -8.54
N VAL A 536 26.27 -20.52 -7.59
CA VAL A 536 26.34 -20.20 -6.17
C VAL A 536 26.52 -21.46 -5.33
N MET A 537 27.28 -21.32 -4.25
CA MET A 537 27.62 -22.38 -3.32
C MET A 537 27.38 -21.89 -1.90
N THR A 538 26.47 -22.52 -1.16
CA THR A 538 26.01 -22.03 0.16
C THR A 538 26.44 -22.91 1.33
N SER A 539 27.18 -23.99 1.06
CA SER A 539 27.69 -24.89 2.11
C SER A 539 28.92 -25.64 1.62
N ASN A 540 30.01 -24.89 1.48
CA ASN A 540 31.29 -25.42 1.05
C ASN A 540 32.03 -26.03 2.24
N GLN A 541 32.38 -27.30 2.17
CA GLN A 541 33.17 -27.94 3.25
C GLN A 541 34.41 -28.66 2.74
N SER A 542 34.45 -29.02 1.46
CA SER A 542 35.57 -29.77 0.91
C SER A 542 35.75 -29.62 -0.61
N THR A 543 35.06 -28.67 -1.26
CA THR A 543 35.09 -28.57 -2.73
C THR A 543 36.23 -27.69 -3.21
N PHE A 544 36.19 -26.39 -2.90
CA PHE A 544 37.16 -25.42 -3.38
C PHE A 544 37.46 -24.39 -2.30
N PRO A 545 38.70 -24.33 -1.75
CA PRO A 545 39.03 -23.37 -0.70
C PRO A 545 39.34 -21.97 -1.26
N ASP A 546 39.19 -20.95 -0.41
CA ASP A 546 39.68 -19.59 -0.67
C ASP A 546 41.22 -19.49 -0.63
N GLU A 547 41.76 -18.32 -0.96
CA GLU A 547 43.21 -18.06 -0.93
C GLU A 547 43.86 -18.25 0.46
N TYR A 548 43.05 -18.36 1.52
CA TYR A 548 43.48 -18.63 2.89
C TYR A 548 43.26 -20.09 3.32
N GLY A 549 42.77 -20.96 2.42
CA GLY A 549 42.50 -22.37 2.69
C GLY A 549 41.14 -22.66 3.33
N ASN A 550 40.24 -21.67 3.45
CA ASN A 550 38.91 -21.87 4.05
C ASN A 550 37.89 -22.30 2.99
N TYR A 551 36.98 -23.19 3.36
CA TYR A 551 35.85 -23.57 2.53
C TYR A 551 34.68 -22.63 2.77
N SER A 552 34.75 -21.44 2.18
CA SER A 552 33.72 -20.40 2.27
C SER A 552 32.62 -20.61 1.25
N ASP A 553 31.44 -20.04 1.53
CA ASP A 553 30.37 -19.90 0.54
C ASP A 553 30.86 -18.98 -0.58
N TRP A 554 30.40 -19.20 -1.80
CA TRP A 554 30.88 -18.41 -2.94
C TRP A 554 29.82 -18.20 -4.01
N ILE A 555 30.06 -17.16 -4.79
CA ILE A 555 29.25 -16.72 -5.91
C ILE A 555 30.18 -16.55 -7.10
N GLU A 556 29.81 -17.11 -8.24
CA GLU A 556 30.55 -16.97 -9.48
C GLU A 556 29.82 -16.04 -10.44
N LEU A 557 30.52 -15.04 -10.96
CA LEU A 557 30.04 -14.19 -12.05
C LEU A 557 30.65 -14.66 -13.38
N TYR A 558 29.89 -14.60 -14.46
CA TYR A 558 30.36 -14.98 -15.80
C TYR A 558 30.00 -13.93 -16.85
N ASN A 559 31.00 -13.48 -17.61
CA ASN A 559 30.81 -12.60 -18.76
C ASN A 559 30.57 -13.44 -20.02
N TYR A 560 29.30 -13.55 -20.44
CA TYR A 560 28.89 -14.26 -21.64
C TYR A 560 28.88 -13.39 -22.90
N GLY A 561 29.37 -12.15 -22.80
CA GLY A 561 29.47 -11.21 -23.90
C GLY A 561 30.79 -11.30 -24.66
N ASN A 562 30.93 -10.42 -25.65
CA ASN A 562 32.13 -10.34 -26.50
C ASN A 562 33.08 -9.19 -26.10
N ASN A 563 32.74 -8.40 -25.09
CA ASN A 563 33.54 -7.27 -24.60
C ASN A 563 33.87 -7.42 -23.11
N PRO A 564 35.01 -6.90 -22.64
CA PRO A 564 35.30 -6.82 -21.20
C PRO A 564 34.23 -6.00 -20.46
N ILE A 565 33.84 -6.46 -19.26
CA ILE A 565 32.86 -5.78 -18.41
C ILE A 565 33.53 -5.33 -17.12
N SER A 566 33.46 -4.04 -16.83
CA SER A 566 33.87 -3.50 -15.53
C SER A 566 32.72 -3.59 -14.54
N LEU A 567 33.00 -4.10 -13.34
CA LEU A 567 32.05 -4.17 -12.23
C LEU A 567 31.97 -2.86 -11.43
N GLN A 568 32.71 -1.82 -11.83
CA GLN A 568 32.76 -0.57 -11.10
C GLN A 568 31.37 0.03 -10.88
N GLY A 569 31.01 0.21 -9.61
CA GLY A 569 29.73 0.80 -9.23
C GLY A 569 28.55 -0.17 -9.29
N MET A 570 28.68 -1.34 -9.91
CA MET A 570 27.69 -2.43 -9.82
C MET A 570 27.59 -2.93 -8.38
N SER A 571 26.49 -3.59 -8.03
CA SER A 571 26.30 -4.11 -6.68
C SER A 571 25.70 -5.51 -6.66
N ILE A 572 25.99 -6.24 -5.60
CA ILE A 572 25.47 -7.58 -5.33
C ILE A 572 24.70 -7.60 -4.00
N SER A 573 23.63 -8.38 -3.93
CA SER A 573 22.79 -8.51 -2.74
C SER A 573 22.16 -9.89 -2.65
N ASP A 574 22.14 -10.46 -1.44
CA ASP A 574 21.40 -11.68 -1.07
C ASP A 574 19.89 -11.43 -0.84
N SER A 575 19.39 -10.28 -1.29
CA SER A 575 17.98 -9.94 -1.27
C SER A 575 17.64 -9.06 -2.45
N LEU A 576 16.74 -9.53 -3.31
CA LEU A 576 16.33 -8.83 -4.53
C LEU A 576 15.62 -7.52 -4.20
N GLY A 577 14.87 -7.49 -3.09
CA GLY A 577 14.19 -6.30 -2.57
C GLY A 577 15.10 -5.28 -1.89
N LYS A 578 16.39 -5.57 -1.73
CA LYS A 578 17.38 -4.68 -1.09
C LYS A 578 18.63 -4.55 -1.97
N PRO A 579 18.52 -3.91 -3.15
CA PRO A 579 19.68 -3.69 -4.01
C PRO A 579 20.72 -2.78 -3.33
N GLY A 580 21.96 -2.82 -3.82
CA GLY A 580 23.03 -1.97 -3.29
C GLY A 580 23.66 -2.45 -1.98
N LYS A 581 23.39 -3.68 -1.53
CA LYS A 581 23.96 -4.23 -0.29
C LYS A 581 25.49 -4.19 -0.26
N TRP A 582 26.14 -4.54 -1.36
CA TRP A 582 27.59 -4.41 -1.51
C TRP A 582 27.95 -3.88 -2.90
N VAL A 583 28.68 -2.76 -2.96
CA VAL A 583 29.20 -2.20 -4.21
C VAL A 583 30.49 -2.92 -4.56
N LEU A 584 30.53 -3.52 -5.75
CA LEU A 584 31.68 -4.30 -6.20
C LEU A 584 32.87 -3.37 -6.50
N PRO A 585 34.10 -3.80 -6.17
CA PRO A 585 35.30 -3.05 -6.52
C PRO A 585 35.51 -3.03 -8.04
N SER A 586 36.38 -2.14 -8.52
CA SER A 586 36.71 -2.04 -9.94
C SER A 586 37.51 -3.27 -10.39
N ILE A 587 36.79 -4.31 -10.77
CA ILE A 587 37.29 -5.55 -11.38
C ILE A 587 36.74 -5.60 -12.80
N THR A 588 37.57 -6.02 -13.75
CA THR A 588 37.15 -6.27 -15.13
C THR A 588 37.09 -7.77 -15.36
N ILE A 589 35.99 -8.26 -15.92
CA ILE A 589 35.83 -9.65 -16.37
C ILE A 589 35.91 -9.65 -17.90
N ASN A 590 36.91 -10.32 -18.47
CA ASN A 590 37.04 -10.42 -19.94
C ASN A 590 35.98 -11.36 -20.53
N PRO A 591 35.75 -11.32 -21.86
CA PRO A 591 34.84 -12.25 -22.53
C PRO A 591 35.14 -13.71 -22.20
N GLY A 592 34.13 -14.46 -21.73
CA GLY A 592 34.27 -15.87 -21.37
C GLY A 592 34.96 -16.13 -20.03
N GLU A 593 35.35 -15.10 -19.27
CA GLU A 593 35.95 -15.28 -17.95
C GLU A 593 34.91 -15.42 -16.84
N PHE A 594 35.34 -16.12 -15.78
CA PHE A 594 34.61 -16.31 -14.53
C PHE A 594 35.30 -15.55 -13.40
N LEU A 595 34.51 -14.97 -12.48
CA LEU A 595 35.02 -14.32 -11.27
C LEU A 595 34.35 -14.93 -10.05
N LEU A 596 35.15 -15.47 -9.13
CA LEU A 596 34.69 -15.93 -7.83
C LEU A 596 34.67 -14.80 -6.79
N LEU A 597 33.58 -14.73 -6.06
CA LEU A 597 33.36 -13.87 -4.91
C LEU A 597 33.05 -14.75 -3.68
N TRP A 598 33.75 -14.54 -2.58
CA TRP A 598 33.60 -15.29 -1.34
C TRP A 598 32.55 -14.64 -0.44
N ALA A 599 31.43 -15.32 -0.23
CA ALA A 599 30.37 -14.91 0.69
C ALA A 599 30.67 -15.38 2.12
N ASP A 600 31.73 -14.86 2.73
CA ASP A 600 32.21 -15.32 4.04
C ASP A 600 31.90 -14.34 5.20
N GLY A 601 31.44 -13.13 4.89
CA GLY A 601 31.19 -12.06 5.85
C GLY A 601 32.42 -11.26 6.23
N GLN A 602 33.53 -11.37 5.47
CA GLN A 602 34.85 -10.83 5.84
C GLN A 602 35.46 -10.00 4.70
N PRO A 603 34.84 -8.86 4.33
CA PRO A 603 35.25 -8.05 3.18
C PRO A 603 36.66 -7.45 3.34
N GLU A 604 37.17 -7.37 4.57
CA GLU A 604 38.54 -6.92 4.87
C GLU A 604 39.62 -7.85 4.31
N ARG A 605 39.27 -9.09 3.96
CA ARG A 605 40.22 -10.08 3.40
C ARG A 605 40.62 -9.82 1.96
N GLY A 606 39.82 -9.05 1.21
CA GLY A 606 40.21 -8.65 -0.13
C GLY A 606 39.03 -8.29 -1.01
N LYS A 607 39.35 -7.82 -2.21
CA LYS A 607 38.38 -7.32 -3.19
C LYS A 607 37.33 -8.36 -3.64
N ASN A 608 37.59 -9.65 -3.45
CA ASN A 608 36.68 -10.73 -3.80
C ASN A 608 35.84 -11.22 -2.61
N HIS A 609 36.04 -10.70 -1.39
CA HIS A 609 35.29 -11.11 -0.20
C HIS A 609 34.08 -10.20 0.06
N LEU A 610 32.95 -10.79 0.43
CA LEU A 610 31.66 -10.11 0.60
C LEU A 610 31.30 -9.96 2.08
N PRO A 611 30.53 -8.91 2.45
CA PRO A 611 30.14 -8.64 3.84
C PRO A 611 28.98 -9.51 4.34
N PHE A 612 28.64 -10.58 3.64
CA PHE A 612 27.53 -11.47 3.99
C PHE A 612 27.86 -12.91 3.62
N ARG A 613 27.06 -13.84 4.17
CA ARG A 613 27.09 -15.27 3.87
C ARG A 613 25.77 -15.68 3.25
N LEU A 614 25.75 -16.81 2.56
CA LEU A 614 24.54 -17.34 1.95
C LEU A 614 23.86 -18.37 2.86
N SER A 615 22.52 -18.37 2.87
CA SER A 615 21.72 -19.34 3.60
C SER A 615 21.61 -20.66 2.84
N SER A 616 22.08 -21.75 3.47
CA SER A 616 21.92 -23.10 2.90
C SER A 616 20.48 -23.62 2.90
N GLN A 617 19.52 -22.91 3.53
CA GLN A 617 18.10 -23.28 3.53
C GLN A 617 17.32 -22.67 2.37
N GLY A 618 17.97 -21.85 1.54
CA GLY A 618 17.36 -21.07 0.49
C GLY A 618 17.43 -19.58 0.77
N GLU A 619 17.57 -18.81 -0.30
CA GLU A 619 17.78 -17.36 -0.30
C GLU A 619 17.52 -16.78 -1.70
N GLU A 620 17.72 -15.47 -1.83
CA GLU A 620 17.74 -14.77 -3.11
C GLU A 620 19.15 -14.30 -3.42
N ILE A 621 19.47 -14.11 -4.70
CA ILE A 621 20.71 -13.44 -5.08
C ILE A 621 20.45 -12.55 -6.30
N GLY A 622 20.98 -11.34 -6.26
CA GLY A 622 20.83 -10.38 -7.34
C GLY A 622 22.09 -9.57 -7.58
N LEU A 623 22.39 -9.37 -8.87
CA LEU A 623 23.40 -8.47 -9.39
C LEU A 623 22.70 -7.28 -10.03
N PHE A 624 23.12 -6.07 -9.67
CA PHE A 624 22.45 -4.83 -10.04
C PHE A 624 23.43 -3.83 -10.63
N THR A 625 22.90 -2.98 -11.50
CA THR A 625 23.57 -1.75 -11.95
C THR A 625 23.85 -0.79 -10.80
N SER A 626 24.53 0.31 -11.12
CA SER A 626 24.92 1.30 -10.13
C SER A 626 23.73 2.05 -9.52
N LYS A 627 23.99 2.72 -8.39
CA LYS A 627 23.01 3.63 -7.77
C LYS A 627 22.54 4.73 -8.73
N THR A 628 23.44 5.24 -9.56
CA THR A 628 23.14 6.30 -10.54
C THR A 628 22.25 5.80 -11.68
N ASP A 629 22.29 4.51 -11.99
CA ASP A 629 21.43 3.88 -12.99
C ASP A 629 20.09 3.37 -12.41
N GLY A 630 19.87 3.62 -11.11
CA GLY A 630 18.63 3.27 -10.42
C GLY A 630 18.55 1.81 -9.95
N TYR A 631 19.69 1.10 -9.82
CA TYR A 631 19.72 -0.29 -9.37
C TYR A 631 18.84 -1.25 -10.19
N LYS A 632 18.86 -1.12 -11.53
CA LYS A 632 18.24 -2.12 -12.42
C LYS A 632 18.91 -3.49 -12.25
N LEU A 633 18.12 -4.55 -12.25
CA LEU A 633 18.63 -5.93 -12.17
C LEU A 633 19.41 -6.29 -13.44
N ILE A 634 20.61 -6.83 -13.29
CA ILE A 634 21.40 -7.39 -14.39
C ILE A 634 21.09 -8.87 -14.53
N ASP A 635 21.19 -9.61 -13.42
CA ASP A 635 20.83 -11.01 -13.32
C ASP A 635 20.54 -11.34 -11.86
N GLY A 636 19.65 -12.30 -11.63
CA GLY A 636 19.29 -12.73 -10.29
C GLY A 636 18.26 -13.82 -10.30
N TYR A 637 18.20 -14.57 -9.21
CA TYR A 637 17.29 -15.68 -9.04
C TYR A 637 17.11 -16.03 -7.56
N GLN A 638 16.08 -16.79 -7.28
CA GLN A 638 15.82 -17.39 -5.97
C GLN A 638 16.22 -18.87 -6.01
N PHE A 639 16.80 -19.37 -4.92
CA PHE A 639 17.16 -20.78 -4.79
C PHE A 639 16.66 -21.34 -3.46
N GLY A 640 16.28 -22.63 -3.49
CA GLY A 640 15.86 -23.36 -2.30
C GLY A 640 17.05 -23.88 -1.49
N LYS A 641 16.81 -24.88 -0.66
CA LYS A 641 17.86 -25.56 0.08
C LYS A 641 18.88 -26.20 -0.88
N ILE A 642 20.15 -25.81 -0.74
CA ILE A 642 21.28 -26.41 -1.46
C ILE A 642 22.02 -27.34 -0.50
N ALA A 643 22.32 -28.56 -0.93
CA ALA A 643 23.00 -29.53 -0.10
C ALA A 643 24.49 -29.18 0.07
N LYS A 644 25.10 -29.77 1.10
CA LYS A 644 26.53 -29.60 1.38
C LYS A 644 27.35 -30.09 0.20
N ASN A 645 28.35 -29.31 -0.21
CA ASN A 645 29.23 -29.60 -1.35
C ASN A 645 28.53 -29.67 -2.72
N GLU A 646 27.29 -29.17 -2.82
CA GLU A 646 26.56 -28.96 -4.08
C GLU A 646 26.35 -27.46 -4.31
N SER A 647 26.14 -27.08 -5.56
CA SER A 647 25.97 -25.70 -5.99
C SER A 647 24.69 -25.53 -6.81
N PHE A 648 24.36 -24.30 -7.18
CA PHE A 648 23.18 -23.96 -7.98
C PHE A 648 23.55 -22.90 -9.01
N GLY A 649 23.27 -23.14 -10.29
CA GLY A 649 23.78 -22.29 -11.35
C GLY A 649 23.22 -22.61 -12.74
N TYR A 650 23.60 -21.81 -13.73
CA TYR A 650 23.22 -22.02 -15.12
C TYR A 650 23.96 -23.20 -15.75
N TYR A 651 23.35 -23.89 -16.71
CA TYR A 651 24.03 -24.95 -17.44
C TYR A 651 23.86 -24.79 -18.95
N PRO A 652 24.95 -24.88 -19.75
CA PRO A 652 26.35 -24.99 -19.30
C PRO A 652 26.86 -23.68 -18.68
N ASN A 653 26.45 -22.51 -19.15
CA ASN A 653 26.63 -21.19 -18.52
C ASN A 653 25.58 -20.23 -19.09
N ALA A 654 25.08 -19.26 -18.33
CA ALA A 654 24.17 -18.19 -18.77
C ALA A 654 22.93 -18.61 -19.62
N VAL A 655 22.53 -19.89 -19.59
CA VAL A 655 21.46 -20.44 -20.44
C VAL A 655 20.28 -20.88 -19.59
N GLY A 656 19.08 -20.45 -19.99
CA GLY A 656 17.82 -20.86 -19.36
C GLY A 656 17.68 -20.36 -17.93
N LEU A 657 17.10 -21.22 -17.08
CA LEU A 657 16.98 -21.01 -15.65
C LEU A 657 18.10 -21.75 -14.90
N PRO A 658 18.57 -21.22 -13.77
CA PRO A 658 19.55 -21.89 -12.94
C PRO A 658 18.95 -23.17 -12.31
N GLN A 659 19.82 -24.14 -12.04
CA GLN A 659 19.47 -25.47 -11.55
C GLN A 659 20.51 -25.97 -10.57
N ALA A 660 20.15 -26.96 -9.74
CA ALA A 660 21.10 -27.64 -8.87
C ALA A 660 22.21 -28.33 -9.68
N LEU A 661 23.45 -28.24 -9.21
CA LEU A 661 24.66 -28.80 -9.80
C LEU A 661 25.33 -29.70 -8.73
N LEU A 662 25.46 -30.99 -9.03
CA LEU A 662 26.03 -31.98 -8.09
C LEU A 662 27.56 -31.95 -8.05
N SER A 663 28.21 -31.26 -8.99
CA SER A 663 29.65 -31.07 -8.99
C SER A 663 29.95 -29.61 -9.26
N PRO A 664 30.31 -28.84 -8.22
CA PRO A 664 30.60 -27.43 -8.37
C PRO A 664 31.78 -27.18 -9.31
N THR A 665 31.72 -26.10 -10.09
CA THR A 665 32.67 -25.80 -11.18
C THR A 665 33.37 -24.45 -11.08
N PRO A 666 33.94 -24.10 -9.90
CA PRO A 666 34.56 -22.78 -9.71
C PRO A 666 35.66 -22.49 -10.74
N GLY A 667 35.53 -21.35 -11.40
CA GLY A 667 36.40 -20.82 -12.44
C GLY A 667 36.26 -21.50 -13.80
N LYS A 668 35.23 -22.34 -14.03
CA LYS A 668 35.07 -23.17 -15.23
C LYS A 668 33.60 -23.24 -15.66
N SER A 669 33.37 -23.70 -16.89
CA SER A 669 32.01 -23.95 -17.37
C SER A 669 31.31 -25.04 -16.58
N ASN A 670 30.02 -24.84 -16.29
CA ASN A 670 29.25 -25.81 -15.51
C ASN A 670 29.01 -27.09 -16.30
N VAL A 671 29.24 -28.23 -15.67
CA VAL A 671 29.16 -29.56 -16.29
C VAL A 671 27.88 -30.29 -15.89
N PHE A 672 27.34 -31.10 -16.79
CA PHE A 672 26.10 -31.82 -16.57
C PHE A 672 26.32 -33.01 -15.64
N THR A 673 25.88 -32.91 -14.38
CA THR A 673 26.08 -33.98 -13.39
C THR A 673 24.77 -34.70 -13.09
N SER A 674 24.20 -35.41 -14.07
CA SER A 674 23.04 -36.32 -13.92
C SER A 674 21.74 -35.74 -13.32
N LYS A 675 20.64 -36.51 -13.40
CA LYS A 675 19.25 -36.08 -13.21
C LYS A 675 18.91 -35.70 -11.76
N ARG A 676 19.10 -34.45 -11.39
CA ARG A 676 18.27 -33.77 -10.38
C ARG A 676 18.32 -32.27 -10.66
N ILE A 677 17.28 -31.75 -11.30
CA ILE A 677 17.03 -30.30 -11.25
C ILE A 677 16.14 -30.13 -10.03
N ASP A 678 16.73 -29.83 -8.89
CA ASP A 678 15.95 -29.21 -7.84
C ASP A 678 15.91 -27.72 -8.19
N MET A 679 15.00 -27.39 -9.11
CA MET A 679 14.41 -26.06 -9.23
C MET A 679 13.85 -25.69 -7.85
N VAL A 680 13.52 -24.43 -7.58
CA VAL A 680 12.44 -24.23 -6.60
C VAL A 680 11.27 -25.02 -7.19
N LEU A 681 10.97 -26.15 -6.56
CA LEU A 681 9.82 -26.95 -6.91
C LEU A 681 8.69 -26.36 -6.07
N PRO A 682 7.51 -26.21 -6.64
CA PRO A 682 6.42 -25.65 -5.87
C PRO A 682 6.19 -26.50 -4.63
N GLU A 683 6.17 -25.86 -3.46
CA GLU A 683 5.84 -26.51 -2.20
C GLU A 683 4.52 -27.27 -2.34
N ILE A 684 4.50 -28.51 -1.85
CA ILE A 684 3.28 -29.31 -1.78
C ILE A 684 2.50 -28.87 -0.54
N ILE A 685 1.37 -28.22 -0.78
CA ILE A 685 0.43 -27.82 0.26
C ILE A 685 -0.67 -28.87 0.32
N ALA A 686 -0.84 -29.49 1.49
CA ALA A 686 -1.88 -30.47 1.75
C ALA A 686 -2.78 -29.99 2.90
N TYR A 687 -4.05 -29.73 2.60
CA TYR A 687 -5.03 -29.24 3.59
C TYR A 687 -6.42 -29.88 3.41
N PRO A 688 -7.12 -30.25 4.50
CA PRO A 688 -6.61 -30.32 5.88
C PRO A 688 -5.51 -31.39 6.02
N ASN A 689 -4.63 -31.25 7.02
CA ASN A 689 -3.62 -32.25 7.37
C ASN A 689 -3.24 -32.09 8.86
N PRO A 690 -3.59 -33.03 9.76
CA PRO A 690 -4.25 -34.31 9.50
C PRO A 690 -5.64 -34.17 8.86
N PHE A 691 -6.11 -35.20 8.16
CA PHE A 691 -7.42 -35.21 7.51
C PHE A 691 -8.21 -36.48 7.81
N THR A 692 -9.54 -36.38 7.79
CA THR A 692 -10.47 -37.46 8.16
C THR A 692 -11.30 -38.00 6.99
N GLU A 693 -11.68 -37.15 6.04
CA GLU A 693 -12.49 -37.54 4.88
C GLU A 693 -11.80 -37.26 3.54
N SER A 694 -11.12 -36.12 3.43
CA SER A 694 -10.43 -35.72 2.21
C SER A 694 -9.25 -34.79 2.50
N VAL A 695 -8.29 -34.78 1.58
CA VAL A 695 -7.18 -33.82 1.57
C VAL A 695 -7.10 -33.19 0.19
N THR A 696 -6.95 -31.87 0.16
CA THR A 696 -6.63 -31.15 -1.07
C THR A 696 -5.13 -30.96 -1.15
N ILE A 697 -4.55 -31.52 -2.20
CA ILE A 697 -3.14 -31.41 -2.55
C ILE A 697 -3.01 -30.31 -3.58
N SER A 698 -2.12 -29.36 -3.35
CA SER A 698 -1.85 -28.27 -4.26
C SER A 698 -0.37 -27.94 -4.31
N LEU A 699 0.02 -27.30 -5.40
CA LEU A 699 1.37 -26.76 -5.58
C LEU A 699 1.34 -25.25 -5.33
N SER A 700 2.36 -24.71 -4.66
CA SER A 700 2.49 -23.26 -4.48
C SER A 700 2.51 -22.47 -5.80
N TYR A 701 2.87 -23.10 -6.91
CA TYR A 701 2.68 -22.62 -8.29
C TYR A 701 2.71 -23.81 -9.28
N PRO A 702 2.08 -23.71 -10.46
CA PRO A 702 2.12 -24.77 -11.47
C PRO A 702 3.50 -24.82 -12.16
N PRO A 703 4.07 -26.01 -12.37
CA PRO A 703 5.31 -26.16 -13.15
C PRO A 703 5.03 -25.95 -14.65
N ALA A 704 6.03 -25.51 -15.40
CA ALA A 704 5.94 -25.30 -16.86
C ALA A 704 5.79 -26.60 -17.70
N TYR A 705 5.61 -27.75 -17.05
CA TYR A 705 5.60 -29.08 -17.64
C TYR A 705 4.48 -29.91 -17.00
N ASP A 706 4.00 -30.92 -17.72
CA ASP A 706 3.04 -31.88 -17.17
C ASP A 706 3.66 -32.61 -15.97
N TYR A 707 2.85 -33.07 -15.02
CA TYR A 707 3.33 -33.73 -13.81
C TYR A 707 2.36 -34.80 -13.30
N THR A 708 2.84 -35.72 -12.46
CA THR A 708 2.03 -36.73 -11.78
C THR A 708 2.07 -36.50 -10.28
N ILE A 709 0.93 -36.59 -9.61
CA ILE A 709 0.78 -36.64 -8.16
C ILE A 709 0.60 -38.09 -7.76
N SER A 710 1.49 -38.62 -6.93
CA SER A 710 1.39 -39.95 -6.35
C SER A 710 1.29 -39.85 -4.84
N ILE A 711 0.48 -40.70 -4.21
CA ILE A 711 0.46 -40.86 -2.75
C ILE A 711 0.94 -42.27 -2.46
N VAL A 712 1.94 -42.41 -1.60
CA VAL A 712 2.52 -43.70 -1.22
C VAL A 712 2.32 -43.96 0.26
N ASN A 713 2.09 -45.23 0.61
CA ASN A 713 2.01 -45.69 1.99
C ASN A 713 3.42 -45.92 2.59
N PRO A 714 3.56 -46.21 3.89
CA PRO A 714 4.87 -46.45 4.53
C PRO A 714 5.67 -47.63 3.96
N GLN A 715 5.01 -48.55 3.25
CA GLN A 715 5.64 -49.68 2.56
C GLN A 715 6.10 -49.34 1.14
N GLY A 716 5.93 -48.08 0.70
CA GLY A 716 6.30 -47.62 -0.64
C GLY A 716 5.30 -47.98 -1.73
N ILE A 717 4.10 -48.47 -1.37
CA ILE A 717 3.05 -48.81 -2.32
C ILE A 717 2.24 -47.55 -2.65
N THR A 718 2.10 -47.26 -3.94
CA THR A 718 1.28 -46.15 -4.45
C THR A 718 -0.20 -46.47 -4.27
N VAL A 719 -0.90 -45.60 -3.54
CA VAL A 719 -2.35 -45.69 -3.24
C VAL A 719 -3.18 -44.67 -4.02
N LEU A 720 -2.54 -43.67 -4.62
CA LEU A 720 -3.12 -42.76 -5.59
C LEU A 720 -2.04 -42.40 -6.61
N GLU A 721 -2.39 -42.35 -7.89
CA GLU A 721 -1.57 -41.74 -8.92
C GLU A 721 -2.46 -40.95 -9.87
N HIS A 722 -2.10 -39.69 -10.14
CA HIS A 722 -2.92 -38.79 -10.94
C HIS A 722 -2.03 -37.92 -11.83
N TYR A 723 -2.26 -37.98 -13.14
CA TYR A 723 -1.54 -37.19 -14.13
C TYR A 723 -2.22 -35.84 -14.35
N MET A 724 -1.42 -34.78 -14.39
CA MET A 724 -1.82 -33.39 -14.55
C MET A 724 -1.09 -32.80 -15.75
N LYS A 725 -1.80 -32.15 -16.66
CA LYS A 725 -1.17 -31.33 -17.70
C LYS A 725 -0.68 -30.01 -17.11
N LYS A 726 0.34 -29.40 -17.72
CA LYS A 726 0.90 -28.11 -17.28
C LYS A 726 -0.13 -26.98 -17.21
N ASP A 727 -1.20 -27.08 -17.99
CA ASP A 727 -2.27 -26.08 -18.08
C ASP A 727 -3.49 -26.44 -17.20
N ASP A 728 -3.45 -27.56 -16.47
CA ASP A 728 -4.51 -27.97 -15.55
C ASP A 728 -4.46 -27.19 -14.23
N ASN A 729 -5.59 -27.09 -13.52
CA ASN A 729 -5.62 -26.48 -12.19
C ASN A 729 -4.66 -27.24 -11.24
N PRO A 730 -3.70 -26.59 -10.57
CA PRO A 730 -2.71 -27.28 -9.75
C PRO A 730 -3.24 -27.83 -8.41
N LYS A 731 -4.52 -28.20 -8.35
CA LYS A 731 -5.21 -28.73 -7.18
C LYS A 731 -5.81 -30.10 -7.48
N LEU A 732 -5.55 -31.07 -6.59
CA LEU A 732 -6.13 -32.39 -6.59
C LEU A 732 -6.76 -32.66 -5.21
N THR A 733 -8.08 -32.80 -5.16
CA THR A 733 -8.76 -33.25 -3.94
C THR A 733 -8.89 -34.77 -3.96
N TRP A 734 -8.34 -35.41 -2.93
CA TRP A 734 -8.37 -36.86 -2.78
C TRP A 734 -9.30 -37.29 -1.65
N HIS A 735 -10.21 -38.21 -1.97
CA HIS A 735 -11.13 -38.86 -1.03
C HIS A 735 -10.73 -40.34 -0.89
N PRO A 736 -9.90 -40.72 0.10
CA PRO A 736 -9.47 -42.10 0.28
C PRO A 736 -10.65 -43.03 0.59
N GLN A 737 -10.73 -44.15 -0.12
CA GLN A 737 -11.62 -45.27 0.19
C GLN A 737 -10.76 -46.43 0.70
N ASN A 738 -11.11 -47.03 1.83
CA ASN A 738 -10.46 -48.23 2.39
C ASN A 738 -8.97 -48.09 2.76
N LEU A 739 -8.54 -46.93 3.29
CA LEU A 739 -7.19 -46.74 3.82
C LEU A 739 -7.12 -46.96 5.33
N SER A 740 -6.00 -47.55 5.77
CA SER A 740 -5.65 -47.68 7.19
C SER A 740 -5.29 -46.32 7.77
N LYS A 741 -5.60 -46.07 9.05
CA LYS A 741 -5.07 -44.90 9.76
C LYS A 741 -3.55 -44.93 9.69
N GLY A 742 -2.91 -43.83 9.30
CA GLY A 742 -1.46 -43.84 9.13
C GLY A 742 -0.88 -42.61 8.45
N ILE A 743 0.44 -42.66 8.24
CA ILE A 743 1.21 -41.65 7.54
C ILE A 743 1.29 -42.03 6.07
N TYR A 744 1.03 -41.07 5.19
CA TYR A 744 1.24 -41.19 3.76
C TYR A 744 2.17 -40.10 3.27
N ILE A 745 2.80 -40.34 2.13
CA ILE A 745 3.74 -39.42 1.53
C ILE A 745 3.21 -39.04 0.16
N ILE A 746 3.05 -37.73 -0.06
CA ILE A 746 2.77 -37.20 -1.39
C ILE A 746 4.09 -37.05 -2.13
N VAL A 747 4.12 -37.54 -3.37
CA VAL A 747 5.25 -37.48 -4.28
C VAL A 747 4.76 -36.84 -5.57
N PHE A 748 5.41 -35.80 -6.05
CA PHE A 748 5.13 -35.26 -7.39
C PHE A 748 6.25 -35.62 -8.34
N LYS A 749 5.91 -35.97 -9.58
CA LYS A 749 6.85 -36.28 -10.65
C LYS A 749 6.61 -35.38 -11.86
N ILE A 750 7.56 -34.54 -12.22
CA ILE A 750 7.46 -33.68 -13.40
C ILE A 750 7.90 -34.45 -14.67
N HIS A 751 7.03 -34.51 -15.67
CA HIS A 751 7.27 -35.14 -16.97
C HIS A 751 8.09 -34.22 -17.87
N GLY A 752 8.87 -34.79 -18.78
CA GLY A 752 9.79 -34.03 -19.64
C GLY A 752 11.16 -33.72 -19.01
N LYS A 753 11.29 -33.71 -17.67
CA LYS A 753 12.59 -33.53 -16.98
C LYS A 753 12.99 -34.63 -15.97
N GLN A 754 12.12 -35.63 -15.72
CA GLN A 754 12.32 -36.71 -14.73
C GLN A 754 12.75 -36.20 -13.33
N GLN A 755 11.92 -35.40 -12.67
CA GLN A 755 12.17 -34.88 -11.32
C GLN A 755 11.10 -35.23 -10.32
N LEU A 756 11.49 -35.29 -9.05
CA LEU A 756 10.62 -35.51 -7.91
C LEU A 756 10.58 -34.25 -7.05
N ILE A 757 9.39 -33.72 -6.75
CA ILE A 757 9.24 -32.65 -5.73
C ILE A 757 9.49 -33.24 -4.34
N GLN A 758 10.02 -32.41 -3.44
CA GLN A 758 10.23 -32.79 -2.04
C GLN A 758 8.95 -33.43 -1.48
N PRO A 759 8.99 -34.69 -1.01
CA PRO A 759 7.79 -35.38 -0.59
C PRO A 759 7.15 -34.73 0.63
N GLN A 760 5.82 -34.58 0.63
CA GLN A 760 5.09 -33.99 1.75
C GLN A 760 4.35 -35.05 2.56
N LYS A 761 4.53 -35.01 3.87
CA LYS A 761 3.87 -35.91 4.80
C LYS A 761 2.41 -35.50 4.98
N ILE A 762 1.49 -36.45 4.80
CA ILE A 762 0.09 -36.31 5.21
C ILE A 762 -0.30 -37.39 6.23
N ILE A 763 -1.22 -37.05 7.12
CA ILE A 763 -1.69 -37.93 8.18
C ILE A 763 -3.19 -38.17 7.96
N PHE A 764 -3.56 -39.42 7.68
CA PHE A 764 -4.95 -39.84 7.59
C PHE A 764 -5.43 -40.34 8.95
N GLU A 765 -6.45 -39.70 9.50
CA GLU A 765 -7.12 -40.09 10.73
C GLU A 765 -8.52 -40.59 10.41
N LYS A 766 -8.77 -41.89 10.59
CA LYS A 766 -10.15 -42.38 10.47
C LYS A 766 -10.94 -41.89 11.67
N ASN A 767 -12.11 -41.26 11.45
CA ASN A 767 -13.06 -40.98 12.54
C ASN A 767 -13.33 -42.30 13.27
N LEU A 768 -13.01 -42.35 14.56
CA LEU A 768 -13.53 -43.38 15.44
C LEU A 768 -15.01 -43.00 15.63
N ASN A 769 -15.90 -43.71 14.93
CA ASN A 769 -17.30 -43.72 15.35
C ASN A 769 -17.40 -44.30 16.76
#